data_AF-A0A6J1NCP5-F1
#
_entry.id   AF-A0A6J1NCP5-F1
#
_cell.length_a   1.000
_cell.length_b   1.000
_cell.length_c   1.000
_cell.angle_alpha   90.00
_cell.angle_beta   90.00
_cell.angle_gamma   90.00
#
_symmetry.space_group_name_H-M   'P 1'
#
loop_
_entity.id
_entity.type
_entity.pdbx_description
1 polymer ?
#
loop_
_entity_poly.entity_id
_entity_poly.type
_entity_poly.pdbx_seq_one_letter_code
_entity_poly.pdbx_strand_id
1 'polypeptide(L)'
;MSNSSVLFNNPENLPVENVTITVSSAGVLQRINALDSYWVEKRDLILYERPPSGCELVLGALDSWKTKIEVYIGNLKWLLGLEHYRFWSTILYHPQCMDSLVSFIQEATPPYMPPHEPYEVQQLYEEVRRLVLVVFSRLVTNKENKSQWMTKEYMADIIYNKFIFTIPVLWDICVTYGVDNPRHVSRLLEAVFSLQPRYEADAVQALMFVQESFKYITMQVNKDYESEEPPNLPETFKGFSEIRRPSGSKGQDKITMSVLKDLVVHMLDTAVTLRIFVEVYPKGVDMMKKTNFVLSIVQLYEYGIPQLYETLLELEEEGTQAEEVEGYIELARAEFIDILREMLAVYKNAIFNGEGSVASNVEAYLSVMMEALSERLLIWDYQQCYPVQEDLEVLKQVYPDIDSVKTDFILQAIYSNIEDEDFKQEELHATDNLMNGHLETTDNSPTTSQENDIPDKIREESLISEVKDILPHLGDGFILKCLQHYGFSSERVINAVLEDTLADSLRVLDRNLPIIPSDILDEKFLETGIARLNVFDGDEFDIMTRDDVDLSRIHIGKKKEKYRDLGAMLDDKTMVKKRIDIYSKYNLVCDEEAVYSDEYDDTYDSDSVTPTADVADDARRPFVTPRALQQRQRDVQEESEDESEEVEEEKPREGAKSMDFCRNPEEMRARREANMAARRGKGYRPPPPRNTDVVGKQRGQGQEKEVLQNRDKKEKHKSSRGNHSRRQGAQWKRSQGMMPS
;
A
#
# COMPACT_ATOMS: atom_id res chain seq x y z
N MET A 1 -1.99 24.79 51.77
CA MET A 1 -1.62 24.46 53.16
C MET A 1 -0.20 23.94 53.12
N SER A 2 0.74 24.76 53.57
CA SER A 2 2.18 24.51 53.49
C SER A 2 2.66 23.53 54.57
N ASN A 3 3.40 22.51 54.13
CA ASN A 3 4.46 21.80 54.83
C ASN A 3 4.22 21.41 56.31
N SER A 4 3.51 20.30 56.52
CA SER A 4 4.01 19.33 57.50
C SER A 4 5.23 18.66 56.86
N SER A 5 6.39 18.71 57.52
CA SER A 5 7.62 18.06 57.06
C SER A 5 7.44 16.53 57.11
N VAL A 6 6.80 15.97 56.08
CA VAL A 6 6.72 14.53 55.88
C VAL A 6 8.10 14.09 55.39
N LEU A 7 8.91 13.56 56.30
CA LEU A 7 10.18 12.91 55.96
C LEU A 7 9.86 11.54 55.36
N PHE A 8 10.19 11.34 54.08
CA PHE A 8 10.16 10.00 53.48
C PHE A 8 11.14 9.12 54.24
N ASN A 9 10.64 8.06 54.88
CA ASN A 9 11.45 7.12 55.62
C ASN A 9 11.11 5.70 55.17
N ASN A 10 12.04 5.07 54.46
CA ASN A 10 11.95 3.68 54.03
C ASN A 10 13.11 2.87 54.62
N PRO A 11 13.09 2.59 55.95
CA PRO A 11 14.21 1.96 56.64
C PRO A 11 14.42 0.51 56.20
N GLU A 12 13.36 -0.15 55.73
CA GLU A 12 13.38 -1.54 55.27
C GLU A 12 13.78 -1.67 53.79
N ASN A 13 14.01 -0.55 53.08
CA ASN A 13 14.34 -0.50 51.65
C ASN A 13 13.33 -1.27 50.76
N LEU A 14 12.05 -1.23 51.14
CA LEU A 14 10.97 -1.85 50.37
C LEU A 14 10.76 -1.12 49.03
N PRO A 15 10.26 -1.81 47.99
CA PRO A 15 9.90 -1.16 46.74
C PRO A 15 8.70 -0.21 46.97
N VAL A 16 8.64 0.90 46.22
CA VAL A 16 7.73 2.03 46.49
C VAL A 16 6.26 1.63 46.54
N GLU A 17 5.84 0.63 45.77
CA GLU A 17 4.49 0.08 45.74
C GLU A 17 4.06 -0.54 47.07
N ASN A 18 5.02 -0.96 47.91
CA ASN A 18 4.78 -1.56 49.22
C ASN A 18 5.07 -0.59 50.38
N VAL A 19 5.52 0.64 50.10
CA VAL A 19 5.85 1.63 51.13
C VAL A 19 4.58 2.37 51.56
N THR A 20 4.39 2.51 52.87
CA THR A 20 3.37 3.38 53.46
C THR A 20 4.01 4.47 54.29
N ILE A 21 3.55 5.71 54.14
CA ILE A 21 4.08 6.90 54.80
C ILE A 21 3.03 7.40 55.78
N THR A 22 3.45 7.63 57.02
CA THR A 22 2.58 8.16 58.08
C THR A 22 2.50 9.67 58.01
N VAL A 23 1.29 10.21 57.90
CA VAL A 23 1.03 11.66 57.92
C VAL A 23 0.15 12.00 59.13
N SER A 24 0.51 13.06 59.85
CA SER A 24 -0.35 13.62 60.89
C SER A 24 -1.26 14.68 60.28
N SER A 25 -2.55 14.38 60.17
CA SER A 25 -3.57 15.33 59.74
C SER A 25 -4.54 15.56 60.89
N ALA A 26 -4.66 16.81 61.35
CA ALA A 26 -5.56 17.23 62.43
C ALA A 26 -5.45 16.38 63.72
N GLY A 27 -4.25 15.89 64.06
CA GLY A 27 -4.01 15.09 65.27
C GLY A 27 -4.25 13.57 65.12
N VAL A 28 -4.67 13.11 63.94
CA VAL A 28 -4.81 11.68 63.61
C VAL A 28 -3.63 11.23 62.75
N LEU A 29 -3.00 10.12 63.12
CA LEU A 29 -1.98 9.47 62.31
C LEU A 29 -2.66 8.63 61.22
N GLN A 30 -2.54 9.07 59.97
CA GLN A 30 -3.02 8.34 58.79
C GLN A 30 -1.83 7.67 58.10
N ARG A 31 -2.00 6.41 57.68
CA ARG A 31 -1.03 5.69 56.83
C ARG A 31 -1.50 5.77 55.40
N ILE A 32 -0.70 6.38 54.53
CA ILE A 32 -1.02 6.61 53.12
C ILE A 32 0.03 5.86 52.29
N ASN A 33 -0.39 5.23 51.19
CA ASN A 33 0.54 4.54 50.28
C ASN A 33 1.51 5.55 49.67
N ALA A 34 2.75 5.16 49.38
CA ALA A 34 3.74 6.06 48.79
C ALA A 34 3.36 6.51 47.37
N LEU A 35 2.62 5.69 46.63
CA LEU A 35 1.99 6.05 45.36
C LEU A 35 0.51 6.34 45.61
N ASP A 36 0.16 7.62 45.70
CA ASP A 36 -1.21 8.05 46.00
C ASP A 36 -1.45 9.47 45.49
N SER A 37 -2.70 9.78 45.12
CA SER A 37 -3.10 11.12 44.69
C SER A 37 -2.93 12.17 45.79
N TYR A 38 -2.88 11.75 47.06
CA TYR A 38 -2.58 12.60 48.21
C TYR A 38 -1.26 13.38 48.09
N TRP A 39 -0.25 12.79 47.44
CA TRP A 39 1.08 13.40 47.31
C TRP A 39 1.21 14.37 46.14
N VAL A 40 0.18 14.47 45.30
CA VAL A 40 0.16 15.35 44.14
C VAL A 40 -0.04 16.79 44.60
N GLU A 41 0.94 17.64 44.28
CA GLU A 41 0.81 19.08 44.49
C GLU A 41 -0.18 19.67 43.48
N LYS A 42 -1.05 20.58 43.93
CA LYS A 42 -1.97 21.33 43.06
C LYS A 42 -1.22 22.43 42.32
N ARG A 43 -0.34 22.03 41.42
CA ARG A 43 0.47 22.93 40.58
C ARG A 43 -0.07 22.90 39.17
N ASP A 44 -0.31 24.07 38.59
CA ASP A 44 -0.80 24.15 37.21
C ASP A 44 0.33 23.82 36.23
N LEU A 45 0.17 22.72 35.50
CA LEU A 45 1.08 22.31 34.43
C LEU A 45 0.51 22.78 33.09
N ILE A 46 1.33 23.51 32.35
CA ILE A 46 0.96 24.03 31.03
C ILE A 46 1.44 23.07 29.93
N LEU A 47 0.71 23.04 28.82
CA LEU A 47 1.13 22.33 27.62
C LEU A 47 2.17 23.17 26.88
N TYR A 48 3.05 22.48 26.16
CA TYR A 48 4.01 23.12 25.28
C TYR A 48 3.31 23.67 24.04
N GLU A 49 3.77 24.82 23.55
CA GLU A 49 3.32 25.44 22.30
C GLU A 49 4.57 25.75 21.46
N ARG A 50 4.53 25.51 20.14
CA ARG A 50 5.62 25.89 19.24
C ARG A 50 5.89 27.40 19.27
N PRO A 51 7.14 27.83 19.07
CA PRO A 51 7.42 29.25 18.88
C PRO A 51 6.64 29.77 17.67
N PRO A 52 6.05 30.96 17.76
CA PRO A 52 5.26 31.50 16.66
C PRO A 52 6.17 31.73 15.44
N SER A 53 5.72 31.30 14.27
CA SER A 53 6.45 31.40 12.99
C SER A 53 5.54 31.91 11.87
N GLY A 54 6.10 32.63 10.89
CA GLY A 54 5.40 33.08 9.68
C GLY A 54 5.37 34.59 9.47
N CYS A 55 4.85 35.01 8.31
CA CYS A 55 4.86 36.40 7.84
C CYS A 55 3.93 37.36 8.62
N GLU A 56 2.96 36.83 9.37
CA GLU A 56 2.00 37.60 10.18
C GLU A 56 2.24 37.42 11.68
N LEU A 57 3.49 37.58 12.12
CA LEU A 57 3.80 37.50 13.54
C LEU A 57 3.16 38.69 14.29
N VAL A 58 2.21 38.40 15.18
CA VAL A 58 1.60 39.43 16.03
C VAL A 58 2.67 40.04 16.93
N LEU A 59 2.71 41.37 17.00
CA LEU A 59 3.66 42.09 17.85
C LEU A 59 3.54 41.63 19.31
N GLY A 60 4.66 41.17 19.89
CA GLY A 60 4.70 40.63 21.26
C GLY A 60 4.31 39.16 21.40
N ALA A 61 3.96 38.45 20.32
CA ALA A 61 3.68 37.00 20.36
C ALA A 61 4.90 36.21 20.85
N LEU A 62 6.09 36.58 20.38
CA LEU A 62 7.34 35.93 20.74
C LEU A 62 7.71 36.17 22.22
N ASP A 63 7.48 37.39 22.73
CA ASP A 63 7.71 37.70 24.15
C ASP A 63 6.71 36.97 25.07
N SER A 64 5.45 36.84 24.62
CA SER A 64 4.43 36.03 25.28
C SER A 64 4.85 34.56 25.34
N TRP A 65 5.31 34.00 24.21
CA TRP A 65 5.82 32.63 24.15
C TRP A 65 7.03 32.43 25.08
N LYS A 66 7.99 33.36 25.10
CA LYS A 66 9.14 33.32 26.03
C LYS A 66 8.69 33.26 27.49
N THR A 67 7.70 34.07 27.87
CA THR A 67 7.17 34.06 29.25
C THR A 67 6.52 32.72 29.58
N LYS A 68 5.74 32.14 28.65
CA LYS A 68 5.13 30.82 28.82
C LYS A 68 6.20 29.72 28.97
N ILE A 69 7.24 29.75 28.13
CA ILE A 69 8.25 28.69 28.14
C ILE A 69 9.12 28.73 29.39
N GLU A 70 9.37 29.91 29.97
CA GLU A 70 10.03 30.01 31.27
C GLU A 70 9.21 29.35 32.40
N VAL A 71 7.88 29.51 32.38
CA VAL A 71 6.98 28.79 33.31
C VAL A 71 7.03 27.29 33.05
N TYR A 72 7.03 26.86 31.79
CA TYR A 72 7.14 25.45 31.40
C TYR A 72 8.46 24.84 31.91
N ILE A 73 9.60 25.51 31.68
CA ILE A 73 10.92 25.13 32.20
C ILE A 73 10.90 25.05 33.73
N GLY A 74 10.28 26.03 34.41
CA GLY A 74 10.11 26.03 35.86
C GLY A 74 9.32 24.83 36.37
N ASN A 75 8.29 24.40 35.63
CA ASN A 75 7.51 23.21 35.92
C ASN A 75 8.32 21.92 35.72
N LEU A 76 9.08 21.80 34.64
CA LEU A 76 9.97 20.65 34.42
C LEU A 76 11.05 20.53 35.50
N LYS A 77 11.69 21.66 35.87
CA LYS A 77 12.70 21.70 36.95
C LYS A 77 12.10 21.31 38.30
N TRP A 78 10.88 21.75 38.58
CA TRP A 78 10.15 21.31 39.78
C TRP A 78 9.86 19.80 39.75
N LEU A 79 9.35 19.28 38.63
CA LEU A 79 9.04 17.86 38.48
C LEU A 79 10.28 16.97 38.69
N LEU A 80 11.41 17.36 38.10
CA LEU A 80 12.70 16.69 38.30
C LEU A 80 13.24 16.82 39.73
N GLY A 81 12.90 17.90 40.43
CA GLY A 81 13.28 18.12 41.83
C GLY A 81 12.48 17.30 42.85
N LEU A 82 11.39 16.63 42.45
CA LEU A 82 10.57 15.82 43.34
C LEU A 82 11.30 14.55 43.79
N GLU A 83 11.07 14.16 45.05
CA GLU A 83 11.45 12.84 45.56
C GLU A 83 10.74 11.72 44.79
N HIS A 84 11.36 10.54 44.68
CA HIS A 84 10.88 9.42 43.85
C HIS A 84 9.37 9.13 44.00
N TYR A 85 8.86 9.01 45.23
CA TYR A 85 7.45 8.68 45.45
C TYR A 85 6.49 9.81 45.03
N ARG A 86 6.91 11.08 45.19
CA ARG A 86 6.13 12.25 44.74
C ARG A 86 6.20 12.39 43.23
N PHE A 87 7.36 12.15 42.63
CA PHE A 87 7.54 12.14 41.18
C PHE A 87 6.57 11.14 40.54
N TRP A 88 6.61 9.87 40.96
CA TRP A 88 5.72 8.85 40.43
C TRP A 88 4.24 9.09 40.76
N SER A 89 3.92 9.59 41.97
CA SER A 89 2.54 9.98 42.27
C SER A 89 2.03 11.10 41.35
N THR A 90 2.86 12.10 41.06
CA THR A 90 2.51 13.17 40.11
C THR A 90 2.33 12.60 38.70
N ILE A 91 3.23 11.75 38.21
CA ILE A 91 3.09 11.12 36.89
C ILE A 91 1.80 10.32 36.76
N LEU A 92 1.40 9.59 37.82
CA LEU A 92 0.25 8.67 37.76
C LEU A 92 -1.11 9.33 37.99
N TYR A 93 -1.15 10.41 38.77
CA TYR A 93 -2.40 10.97 39.27
C TYR A 93 -2.60 12.44 38.92
N HIS A 94 -1.57 13.17 38.49
CA HIS A 94 -1.74 14.54 38.04
C HIS A 94 -2.33 14.55 36.63
N PRO A 95 -3.49 15.22 36.40
CA PRO A 95 -4.24 15.09 35.16
C PRO A 95 -3.48 15.57 33.92
N GLN A 96 -2.61 16.58 34.06
CA GLN A 96 -1.91 17.21 32.93
C GLN A 96 -0.41 16.90 32.87
N CYS A 97 0.12 16.04 33.76
CA CYS A 97 1.58 15.88 33.85
C CYS A 97 2.16 15.18 32.62
N MET A 98 1.57 14.05 32.22
CA MET A 98 2.00 13.36 31.01
C MET A 98 1.65 14.17 29.75
N ASP A 99 0.46 14.78 29.68
CA ASP A 99 0.08 15.63 28.55
C ASP A 99 1.06 16.79 28.34
N SER A 100 1.54 17.40 29.43
CA SER A 100 2.56 18.45 29.38
C SER A 100 3.85 17.94 28.73
N LEU A 101 4.32 16.73 29.08
CA LEU A 101 5.53 16.13 28.49
C LEU A 101 5.31 15.71 27.02
N VAL A 102 4.17 15.08 26.73
CA VAL A 102 3.81 14.58 25.40
C VAL A 102 3.59 15.73 24.42
N SER A 103 2.97 16.82 24.87
CA SER A 103 2.78 18.02 24.03
C SER A 103 4.10 18.60 23.51
N PHE A 104 5.21 18.48 24.25
CA PHE A 104 6.51 18.92 23.73
C PHE A 104 7.03 18.04 22.60
N ILE A 105 7.00 16.72 22.77
CA ILE A 105 7.55 15.80 21.75
C ILE A 105 6.71 15.76 20.47
N GLN A 106 5.39 15.95 20.57
CA GLN A 106 4.50 16.06 19.41
C GLN A 106 4.71 17.36 18.62
N GLU A 107 5.02 18.44 19.33
CA GLU A 107 5.26 19.76 18.76
C GLU A 107 6.75 20.07 18.60
N ALA A 108 7.64 19.10 18.78
CA ALA A 108 9.07 19.29 18.58
C ALA A 108 9.34 19.58 17.09
N THR A 109 10.34 20.41 16.81
CA THR A 109 10.77 20.68 15.43
C THR A 109 11.50 19.46 14.89
N PRO A 110 11.06 18.86 13.76
CA PRO A 110 11.74 17.72 13.15
C PRO A 110 13.20 18.04 12.75
N PRO A 111 14.09 17.03 12.66
CA PRO A 111 15.51 17.26 12.37
C PRO A 111 15.81 17.93 11.03
N TYR A 112 14.94 17.78 10.03
CA TYR A 112 15.11 18.35 8.70
C TYR A 112 14.67 19.82 8.61
N MET A 113 14.04 20.35 9.66
CA MET A 113 13.61 21.74 9.72
C MET A 113 14.75 22.63 10.26
N PRO A 114 14.83 23.90 9.80
CA PRO A 114 15.88 24.81 10.26
C PRO A 114 15.71 25.15 11.75
N PRO A 115 16.81 25.51 12.45
CA PRO A 115 16.77 25.98 13.83
C PRO A 115 15.87 27.21 14.00
N HIS A 116 15.36 27.42 15.21
CA HIS A 116 14.51 28.56 15.51
C HIS A 116 15.30 29.87 15.56
N GLU A 117 14.73 30.92 14.98
CA GLU A 117 15.22 32.28 15.12
C GLU A 117 14.24 33.13 15.97
N PRO A 118 14.74 34.09 16.78
CA PRO A 118 16.14 34.43 17.05
C PRO A 118 16.82 33.45 18.02
N TYR A 119 18.14 33.55 18.17
CA TYR A 119 18.97 32.65 19.00
C TYR A 119 18.46 32.45 20.45
N GLU A 120 17.85 33.46 21.06
CA GLU A 120 17.25 33.33 22.39
C GLU A 120 16.09 32.32 22.45
N VAL A 121 15.29 32.22 21.38
CA VAL A 121 14.21 31.23 21.25
C VAL A 121 14.80 29.83 21.14
N GLN A 122 15.86 29.69 20.34
CA GLN A 122 16.59 28.43 20.21
C GLN A 122 17.15 27.95 21.55
N GLN A 123 17.76 28.85 22.35
CA GLN A 123 18.28 28.49 23.68
C GLN A 123 17.19 27.99 24.63
N LEU A 124 16.02 28.65 24.64
CA LEU A 124 14.90 28.23 25.46
C LEU A 124 14.34 26.88 25.00
N TYR A 125 14.20 26.69 23.68
CA TYR A 125 13.79 25.42 23.09
C TYR A 125 14.75 24.27 23.45
N GLU A 126 16.06 24.49 23.34
CA GLU A 126 17.08 23.49 23.70
C GLU A 126 17.07 23.14 25.19
N GLU A 127 16.85 24.10 26.08
CA GLU A 127 16.71 23.83 27.52
C GLU A 127 15.46 22.99 27.81
N VAL A 128 14.34 23.27 27.14
CA VAL A 128 13.11 22.46 27.25
C VAL A 128 13.38 21.05 26.75
N ARG A 129 13.93 20.92 25.53
CA ARG A 129 14.31 19.66 24.91
C ARG A 129 15.17 18.82 25.85
N ARG A 130 16.21 19.42 26.43
CA ARG A 130 17.09 18.74 27.40
C ARG A 130 16.32 18.27 28.64
N LEU A 131 15.48 19.11 29.24
CA LEU A 131 14.76 18.77 30.47
C LEU A 131 13.72 17.66 30.24
N VAL A 132 12.99 17.69 29.13
CA VAL A 132 12.00 16.66 28.79
C VAL A 132 12.68 15.31 28.59
N LEU A 133 13.83 15.26 27.89
CA LEU A 133 14.60 14.02 27.77
C LEU A 133 15.04 13.46 29.12
N VAL A 134 15.46 14.33 30.05
CA VAL A 134 15.84 13.91 31.41
C VAL A 134 14.64 13.36 32.17
N VAL A 135 13.44 13.91 32.00
CA VAL A 135 12.21 13.36 32.59
C VAL A 135 11.92 11.96 32.04
N PHE A 136 11.94 11.77 30.72
CA PHE A 136 11.76 10.44 30.12
C PHE A 136 12.84 9.44 30.53
N SER A 137 14.07 9.89 30.72
CA SER A 137 15.17 9.07 31.26
C SER A 137 14.90 8.61 32.68
N ARG A 138 14.31 9.49 33.51
CA ARG A 138 13.87 9.14 34.86
C ARG A 138 12.71 8.14 34.84
N LEU A 139 11.77 8.29 33.89
CA LEU A 139 10.63 7.38 33.72
C LEU A 139 11.01 5.95 33.34
N VAL A 140 12.21 5.71 32.78
CA VAL A 140 12.73 4.36 32.50
C VAL A 140 13.69 3.85 33.59
N THR A 141 13.98 4.66 34.61
CA THR A 141 14.88 4.29 35.69
C THR A 141 14.12 3.62 36.84
N ASN A 142 14.20 2.30 36.92
CA ASN A 142 13.47 1.52 37.94
C ASN A 142 14.03 1.68 39.37
N LYS A 143 15.29 2.10 39.51
CA LYS A 143 16.00 2.23 40.78
C LYS A 143 16.87 3.49 40.81
N GLU A 144 16.40 4.52 41.50
CA GLU A 144 17.16 5.76 41.72
C GLU A 144 18.21 5.59 42.83
N ASN A 145 17.87 4.87 43.91
CA ASN A 145 18.82 4.49 44.96
C ASN A 145 18.33 3.25 45.73
N LYS A 146 19.02 2.88 46.83
CA LYS A 146 18.68 1.67 47.62
C LYS A 146 17.29 1.76 48.29
N SER A 147 16.86 2.95 48.67
CA SER A 147 15.59 3.21 49.36
C SER A 147 14.46 3.71 48.45
N GLN A 148 14.78 4.07 47.20
CA GLN A 148 13.87 4.64 46.22
C GLN A 148 13.98 3.85 44.92
N TRP A 149 13.09 2.87 44.79
CA TRP A 149 13.02 1.95 43.67
C TRP A 149 11.64 1.32 43.60
N MET A 150 11.31 0.71 42.47
CA MET A 150 10.12 -0.12 42.28
C MET A 150 10.50 -1.44 41.62
N THR A 151 9.68 -2.48 41.81
CA THR A 151 9.91 -3.74 41.10
C THR A 151 9.74 -3.54 39.59
N LYS A 152 10.51 -4.30 38.80
CA LYS A 152 10.44 -4.21 37.33
C LYS A 152 9.05 -4.61 36.80
N GLU A 153 8.42 -5.61 37.43
CA GLU A 153 7.08 -6.08 37.09
C GLU A 153 6.03 -4.99 37.29
N TYR A 154 6.06 -4.33 38.46
CA TYR A 154 5.14 -3.23 38.75
C TYR A 154 5.35 -2.02 37.83
N MET A 155 6.63 -1.68 37.56
CA MET A 155 6.97 -0.62 36.62
C MET A 155 6.46 -0.93 35.21
N ALA A 156 6.67 -2.15 34.72
CA ALA A 156 6.23 -2.60 33.40
C ALA A 156 4.71 -2.56 33.23
N ASP A 157 3.97 -2.87 34.30
CA ASP A 157 2.50 -2.79 34.32
C ASP A 157 2.02 -1.34 34.26
N ILE A 158 2.63 -0.47 35.08
CA ILE A 158 2.27 0.95 35.13
C ILE A 158 2.57 1.66 33.81
N ILE A 159 3.80 1.52 33.28
CA ILE A 159 4.20 2.29 32.09
C ILE A 159 3.31 1.95 30.88
N TYR A 160 2.84 0.71 30.82
CA TYR A 160 1.97 0.19 29.77
C TYR A 160 0.50 0.56 30.02
N ASN A 161 -0.08 0.16 31.16
CA ASN A 161 -1.51 0.31 31.42
C ASN A 161 -1.93 1.75 31.71
N LYS A 162 -0.99 2.63 32.10
CA LYS A 162 -1.24 4.07 32.28
C LYS A 162 -0.84 4.89 31.06
N PHE A 163 -0.50 4.25 29.94
CA PHE A 163 -0.12 4.92 28.69
C PHE A 163 1.02 5.95 28.89
N ILE A 164 1.95 5.68 29.80
CA ILE A 164 3.12 6.54 30.02
C ILE A 164 4.03 6.49 28.80
N PHE A 165 4.23 5.28 28.27
CA PHE A 165 4.83 5.06 26.97
C PHE A 165 3.81 4.40 26.04
N THR A 166 3.75 4.91 24.82
CA THR A 166 3.03 4.34 23.68
C THR A 166 3.98 4.33 22.48
N ILE A 167 3.68 3.56 21.44
CA ILE A 167 4.53 3.54 20.23
C ILE A 167 4.69 4.94 19.60
N PRO A 168 3.62 5.75 19.46
CA PRO A 168 3.78 7.14 19.03
C PRO A 168 4.74 7.95 19.91
N VAL A 169 4.61 7.87 21.25
CA VAL A 169 5.53 8.57 22.17
C VAL A 169 6.98 8.10 21.99
N LEU A 170 7.20 6.80 21.79
CA LEU A 170 8.56 6.27 21.56
C LEU A 170 9.13 6.75 20.22
N TRP A 171 8.32 6.80 19.17
CA TRP A 171 8.70 7.32 17.86
C TRP A 171 8.94 8.84 17.89
N ASP A 172 8.12 9.60 18.60
CA ASP A 172 8.33 11.03 18.84
C ASP A 172 9.66 11.28 19.59
N ILE A 173 9.99 10.44 20.57
CA ILE A 173 11.31 10.46 21.24
C ILE A 173 12.44 10.14 20.24
N CYS A 174 12.25 9.18 19.34
CA CYS A 174 13.23 8.86 18.30
C CYS A 174 13.50 10.07 17.41
N VAL A 175 12.47 10.64 16.78
CA VAL A 175 12.65 11.77 15.85
C VAL A 175 13.16 13.02 16.57
N THR A 176 12.72 13.27 17.81
CA THR A 176 13.13 14.46 18.58
C THR A 176 14.58 14.38 19.05
N TYR A 177 15.10 13.20 19.41
CA TYR A 177 16.39 13.07 20.11
C TYR A 177 17.40 12.14 19.46
N GLY A 178 16.99 11.28 18.53
CA GLY A 178 17.77 10.18 17.99
C GLY A 178 19.01 10.63 17.23
N VAL A 179 18.91 11.73 16.46
CA VAL A 179 20.02 12.27 15.67
C VAL A 179 21.17 12.76 16.58
N ASP A 180 20.84 13.53 17.62
CA ASP A 180 21.87 14.13 18.49
C ASP A 180 22.33 13.21 19.62
N ASN A 181 21.44 12.32 20.10
CA ASN A 181 21.66 11.50 21.29
C ASN A 181 21.40 10.00 21.02
N PRO A 182 21.93 9.40 19.93
CA PRO A 182 21.52 8.06 19.48
C PRO A 182 21.78 6.99 20.54
N ARG A 183 22.93 7.05 21.22
CA ARG A 183 23.28 6.09 22.29
C ARG A 183 22.35 6.16 23.50
N HIS A 184 21.86 7.34 23.83
CA HIS A 184 20.99 7.53 24.99
C HIS A 184 19.57 7.09 24.68
N VAL A 185 19.06 7.48 23.51
CA VAL A 185 17.75 7.05 23.02
C VAL A 185 17.72 5.53 22.84
N SER A 186 18.77 4.93 22.28
CA SER A 186 18.91 3.49 22.14
C SER A 186 18.72 2.76 23.48
N ARG A 187 19.43 3.20 24.53
CA ARG A 187 19.28 2.64 25.89
C ARG A 187 17.89 2.84 26.47
N LEU A 188 17.25 3.98 26.19
CA LEU A 188 15.89 4.27 26.64
C LEU A 188 14.91 3.28 26.00
N LEU A 189 14.98 3.09 24.68
CA LEU A 189 14.14 2.14 23.96
C LEU A 189 14.40 0.71 24.43
N GLU A 190 15.67 0.30 24.54
CA GLU A 190 16.03 -1.01 25.11
C GLU A 190 15.45 -1.22 26.51
N ALA A 191 15.49 -0.20 27.37
CA ALA A 191 14.89 -0.27 28.69
C ALA A 191 13.36 -0.47 28.62
N VAL A 192 12.66 0.29 27.77
CA VAL A 192 11.20 0.17 27.62
C VAL A 192 10.79 -1.19 27.06
N PHE A 193 11.37 -1.60 25.93
CA PHE A 193 11.04 -2.89 25.29
C PHE A 193 11.46 -4.10 26.15
N SER A 194 12.54 -4.00 26.93
CA SER A 194 12.95 -5.08 27.84
C SER A 194 12.12 -5.14 29.12
N LEU A 195 11.64 -4.01 29.63
CA LEU A 195 10.72 -3.97 30.77
C LEU A 195 9.35 -4.54 30.38
N GLN A 196 8.85 -4.17 29.19
CA GLN A 196 7.53 -4.56 28.73
C GLN A 196 7.58 -5.07 27.27
N PRO A 197 7.66 -6.40 27.06
CA PRO A 197 7.72 -7.00 25.73
C PRO A 197 6.47 -6.76 24.86
N ARG A 198 5.31 -6.43 25.46
CA ARG A 198 4.08 -6.16 24.70
C ARG A 198 4.21 -5.02 23.69
N TYR A 199 5.12 -4.07 23.93
CA TYR A 199 5.38 -3.00 22.97
C TYR A 199 5.90 -3.50 21.62
N GLU A 200 6.52 -4.68 21.53
CA GLU A 200 6.92 -5.25 20.24
C GLU A 200 5.71 -5.58 19.37
N ALA A 201 4.66 -6.17 19.95
CA ALA A 201 3.43 -6.45 19.23
C ALA A 201 2.71 -5.16 18.81
N ASP A 202 2.70 -4.17 19.69
CA ASP A 202 2.09 -2.85 19.41
C ASP A 202 2.87 -2.11 18.31
N ALA A 203 4.20 -2.23 18.26
CA ALA A 203 5.03 -1.64 17.22
C ALA A 203 4.78 -2.29 15.86
N VAL A 204 4.61 -3.62 15.81
CA VAL A 204 4.21 -4.34 14.59
C VAL A 204 2.85 -3.85 14.08
N GLN A 205 1.87 -3.65 14.97
CA GLN A 205 0.57 -3.10 14.60
C GLN A 205 0.66 -1.65 14.10
N ALA A 206 1.50 -0.82 14.74
CA ALA A 206 1.75 0.55 14.29
C ALA A 206 2.39 0.59 12.90
N LEU A 207 3.33 -0.30 12.60
CA LEU A 207 3.92 -0.43 11.26
C LEU A 207 2.88 -0.82 10.20
N MET A 208 1.92 -1.70 10.53
CA MET A 208 0.83 -2.02 9.60
C MET A 208 -0.05 -0.80 9.30
N PHE A 209 -0.32 0.03 10.30
CA PHE A 209 -1.03 1.30 10.09
C PHE A 209 -0.23 2.26 9.18
N VAL A 210 1.09 2.32 9.33
CA VAL A 210 1.95 3.10 8.42
C VAL A 210 1.86 2.59 6.97
N GLN A 211 1.85 1.28 6.76
CA GLN A 211 1.68 0.70 5.42
C GLN A 211 0.33 1.13 4.81
N GLU A 212 -0.73 1.18 5.61
CA GLU A 212 -2.02 1.72 5.17
C GLU A 212 -1.96 3.21 4.82
N SER A 213 -1.20 4.00 5.58
CA SER A 213 -0.97 5.43 5.29
C SER A 213 -0.23 5.65 3.96
N PHE A 214 0.85 4.91 3.68
CA PHE A 214 1.57 4.98 2.40
C PHE A 214 0.66 4.65 1.21
N LYS A 215 -0.19 3.67 1.41
CA LYS A 215 -1.19 3.26 0.42
C LYS A 215 -2.27 4.32 0.20
N TYR A 216 -2.70 4.98 1.27
CA TYR A 216 -3.62 6.11 1.19
C TYR A 216 -3.00 7.28 0.42
N ILE A 217 -1.73 7.63 0.67
CA ILE A 217 -1.01 8.67 -0.07
C ILE A 217 -1.02 8.35 -1.56
N THR A 218 -0.62 7.12 -1.93
CA THR A 218 -0.63 6.64 -3.33
C THR A 218 -2.03 6.76 -3.95
N MET A 219 -3.07 6.36 -3.24
CA MET A 219 -4.47 6.43 -3.70
C MET A 219 -4.97 7.87 -3.86
N GLN A 220 -4.46 8.84 -3.09
CA GLN A 220 -4.86 10.23 -3.26
C GLN A 220 -4.31 10.82 -4.56
N VAL A 221 -3.05 10.51 -4.90
CA VAL A 221 -2.35 11.14 -6.03
C VAL A 221 -2.56 10.40 -7.35
N ASN A 222 -2.73 9.08 -7.30
CA ASN A 222 -2.87 8.25 -8.49
C ASN A 222 -4.34 8.20 -8.95
N LYS A 223 -4.66 8.91 -10.03
CA LYS A 223 -6.01 9.03 -10.61
C LYS A 223 -6.53 7.70 -11.20
N ASP A 224 -5.63 6.83 -11.65
CA ASP A 224 -5.95 5.53 -12.27
C ASP A 224 -6.07 4.40 -11.23
N TYR A 225 -5.86 4.69 -9.94
CA TYR A 225 -6.06 3.73 -8.87
C TYR A 225 -7.53 3.22 -8.78
N GLU A 226 -8.50 3.99 -9.30
CA GLU A 226 -9.93 3.62 -9.36
C GLU A 226 -10.36 2.93 -10.67
N SER A 227 -9.44 2.69 -11.63
CA SER A 227 -9.76 1.91 -12.82
C SER A 227 -10.18 0.49 -12.41
N GLU A 228 -11.34 0.01 -12.88
CA GLU A 228 -11.78 -1.39 -12.67
C GLU A 228 -10.86 -2.41 -13.35
N GLU A 229 -9.91 -1.98 -14.16
CA GLU A 229 -8.75 -2.79 -14.52
C GLU A 229 -7.75 -2.67 -13.36
N PRO A 230 -7.40 -3.79 -12.70
CA PRO A 230 -6.39 -3.74 -11.65
C PRO A 230 -5.17 -3.05 -12.26
N PRO A 231 -4.55 -2.08 -11.57
CA PRO A 231 -3.19 -1.72 -11.94
C PRO A 231 -2.44 -3.04 -12.01
N ASN A 232 -1.52 -3.21 -12.95
CA ASN A 232 -0.64 -4.39 -13.05
C ASN A 232 0.26 -4.46 -11.79
N LEU A 233 -0.36 -4.63 -10.63
CA LEU A 233 0.25 -4.81 -9.33
C LEU A 233 0.48 -6.31 -9.20
N PRO A 234 1.68 -6.71 -8.76
CA PRO A 234 1.97 -8.11 -8.50
C PRO A 234 0.93 -8.73 -7.54
N GLU A 235 0.63 -10.03 -7.72
CA GLU A 235 -0.33 -10.79 -6.90
C GLU A 235 -0.01 -10.81 -5.38
N THR A 236 1.12 -10.24 -4.96
CA THR A 236 1.52 -10.00 -3.56
C THR A 236 0.64 -8.96 -2.84
N PHE A 237 -0.19 -8.21 -3.56
CA PHE A 237 -1.13 -7.23 -3.00
C PHE A 237 -2.36 -7.89 -2.32
N LYS A 238 -2.20 -8.43 -1.10
CA LYS A 238 -3.31 -8.98 -0.30
C LYS A 238 -3.52 -8.20 1.00
N GLY A 239 -4.44 -7.23 0.98
CA GLY A 239 -4.81 -6.50 2.21
C GLY A 239 -5.93 -5.46 2.07
N PHE A 240 -6.86 -5.58 1.11
CA PHE A 240 -7.77 -4.49 0.76
C PHE A 240 -9.23 -4.63 1.14
N SER A 241 -9.67 -5.69 1.82
CA SER A 241 -11.10 -5.83 2.15
C SER A 241 -11.59 -4.92 3.28
N GLU A 242 -10.71 -4.21 4.00
CA GLU A 242 -11.08 -3.54 5.26
C GLU A 242 -10.94 -2.01 5.28
N ILE A 243 -10.41 -1.39 4.22
CA ILE A 243 -10.39 0.07 4.13
C ILE A 243 -11.83 0.56 3.99
N ARG A 244 -12.38 1.16 5.05
CA ARG A 244 -13.60 1.95 4.98
C ARG A 244 -13.37 3.13 4.04
N ARG A 245 -13.83 2.96 2.81
CA ARG A 245 -13.99 4.03 1.83
C ARG A 245 -14.74 5.19 2.51
N PRO A 246 -14.27 6.44 2.45
CA PRO A 246 -15.10 7.59 2.76
C PRO A 246 -16.31 7.52 1.83
N SER A 247 -17.48 7.21 2.37
CA SER A 247 -18.71 7.14 1.59
C SER A 247 -19.12 8.56 1.21
N GLY A 248 -18.53 9.12 0.14
CA GLY A 248 -18.79 10.51 -0.21
C GLY A 248 -18.13 11.11 -1.46
N SER A 249 -17.10 10.53 -2.08
CA SER A 249 -16.42 11.18 -3.23
C SER A 249 -17.14 10.95 -4.58
N LYS A 250 -18.41 11.36 -4.67
CA LYS A 250 -19.00 11.67 -5.97
C LYS A 250 -18.60 13.08 -6.36
N GLY A 251 -17.42 13.18 -6.95
CA GLY A 251 -16.75 14.42 -7.38
C GLY A 251 -15.36 14.46 -6.77
N GLN A 252 -14.32 14.17 -7.57
CA GLN A 252 -12.95 14.46 -7.19
C GLN A 252 -12.83 15.99 -7.08
N ASP A 253 -12.80 16.52 -5.85
CA ASP A 253 -12.18 17.83 -5.64
C ASP A 253 -10.72 17.67 -6.09
N LYS A 254 -10.28 18.49 -7.06
CA LYS A 254 -8.90 18.45 -7.53
C LYS A 254 -7.97 18.65 -6.32
N ILE A 255 -6.92 17.83 -6.21
CA ILE A 255 -5.88 17.98 -5.18
C ILE A 255 -5.36 19.42 -5.24
N THR A 256 -5.36 20.12 -4.10
CA THR A 256 -4.78 21.47 -4.01
C THR A 256 -3.31 21.37 -3.62
N MET A 257 -2.53 22.42 -3.89
CA MET A 257 -1.11 22.48 -3.47
C MET A 257 -0.95 22.27 -1.96
N SER A 258 -1.86 22.78 -1.14
CA SER A 258 -1.83 22.57 0.32
C SER A 258 -2.02 21.10 0.70
N VAL A 259 -2.96 20.39 0.06
CA VAL A 259 -3.20 18.96 0.33
C VAL A 259 -2.01 18.13 -0.16
N LEU A 260 -1.44 18.45 -1.31
CA LEU A 260 -0.22 17.80 -1.80
C LEU A 260 0.94 18.00 -0.82
N LYS A 261 1.16 19.24 -0.35
CA LYS A 261 2.17 19.54 0.67
C LYS A 261 1.95 18.72 1.94
N ASP A 262 0.73 18.66 2.45
CA ASP A 262 0.42 17.87 3.66
C ASP A 262 0.69 16.37 3.46
N LEU A 263 0.38 15.81 2.29
CA LEU A 263 0.68 14.41 1.96
C LEU A 263 2.19 14.15 1.90
N VAL A 264 2.95 15.04 1.25
CA VAL A 264 4.41 14.92 1.13
C VAL A 264 5.08 15.09 2.48
N VAL A 265 4.68 16.07 3.29
CA VAL A 265 5.21 16.26 4.64
C VAL A 265 4.88 15.07 5.52
N HIS A 266 3.66 14.52 5.44
CA HIS A 266 3.31 13.30 6.16
C HIS A 266 4.17 12.09 5.74
N MET A 267 4.45 11.95 4.44
CA MET A 267 5.36 10.93 3.91
C MET A 267 6.77 11.10 4.48
N LEU A 268 7.30 12.33 4.43
CA LEU A 268 8.63 12.68 4.93
C LEU A 268 8.76 12.43 6.44
N ASP A 269 7.84 12.96 7.24
CA ASP A 269 7.82 12.77 8.70
C ASP A 269 7.84 11.27 9.06
N THR A 270 7.05 10.48 8.34
CA THR A 270 6.98 9.04 8.55
C THR A 270 8.30 8.35 8.18
N ALA A 271 8.91 8.70 7.04
CA ALA A 271 10.18 8.15 6.60
C ALA A 271 11.31 8.47 7.59
N VAL A 272 11.45 9.74 7.98
CA VAL A 272 12.47 10.20 8.95
C VAL A 272 12.31 9.49 10.29
N THR A 273 11.08 9.40 10.80
CA THR A 273 10.78 8.75 12.07
C THR A 273 11.20 7.27 12.06
N LEU A 274 10.87 6.55 10.98
CA LEU A 274 11.19 5.14 10.86
C LEU A 274 12.67 4.88 10.60
N ARG A 275 13.35 5.72 9.82
CA ARG A 275 14.81 5.66 9.64
C ARG A 275 15.51 5.78 10.99
N ILE A 276 15.21 6.85 11.73
CA ILE A 276 15.82 7.10 13.03
C ILE A 276 15.49 5.97 14.01
N PHE A 277 14.25 5.47 14.02
CA PHE A 277 13.86 4.34 14.88
C PHE A 277 14.74 3.10 14.65
N VAL A 278 14.99 2.72 13.38
CA VAL A 278 15.87 1.58 13.06
C VAL A 278 17.32 1.88 13.45
N GLU A 279 17.80 3.09 13.18
CA GLU A 279 19.15 3.55 13.53
C GLU A 279 19.42 3.45 15.04
N VAL A 280 18.50 3.94 15.88
CA VAL A 280 18.68 3.92 17.35
C VAL A 280 18.27 2.60 17.99
N TYR A 281 17.40 1.82 17.35
CA TYR A 281 16.91 0.55 17.85
C TYR A 281 16.96 -0.55 16.77
N PRO A 282 18.14 -1.16 16.54
CA PRO A 282 18.36 -2.17 15.50
C PRO A 282 17.41 -3.38 15.54
N LYS A 283 16.88 -3.74 16.73
CA LYS A 283 15.86 -4.80 16.89
C LYS A 283 14.53 -4.46 16.21
N GLY A 284 14.32 -3.20 15.83
CA GLY A 284 13.18 -2.76 15.02
C GLY A 284 13.18 -3.39 13.62
N VAL A 285 14.33 -3.83 13.10
CA VAL A 285 14.41 -4.54 11.81
C VAL A 285 13.59 -5.83 11.82
N ASP A 286 13.61 -6.58 12.93
CA ASP A 286 12.79 -7.79 13.06
C ASP A 286 11.29 -7.48 13.01
N MET A 287 10.88 -6.33 13.56
CA MET A 287 9.49 -5.85 13.53
C MET A 287 9.09 -5.48 12.10
N MET A 288 9.96 -4.76 11.37
CA MET A 288 9.74 -4.39 9.96
C MET A 288 9.73 -5.61 9.03
N LYS A 289 10.54 -6.63 9.32
CA LYS A 289 10.54 -7.90 8.58
C LYS A 289 9.22 -8.66 8.77
N LYS A 290 8.67 -8.69 10.00
CA LYS A 290 7.38 -9.35 10.28
C LYS A 290 6.21 -8.75 9.49
N THR A 291 6.29 -7.47 9.12
CA THR A 291 5.27 -6.78 8.33
C THR A 291 5.58 -6.72 6.83
N ASN A 292 6.71 -7.27 6.36
CA ASN A 292 7.23 -7.05 5.00
C ASN A 292 7.29 -5.56 4.64
N PHE A 293 7.80 -4.73 5.56
CA PHE A 293 7.74 -3.28 5.43
C PHE A 293 8.50 -2.75 4.20
N VAL A 294 9.61 -3.38 3.82
CA VAL A 294 10.43 -3.02 2.64
C VAL A 294 9.58 -3.01 1.38
N LEU A 295 8.73 -4.02 1.19
CA LEU A 295 7.83 -4.09 0.04
C LEU A 295 6.86 -2.88 -0.01
N SER A 296 6.39 -2.41 1.15
CA SER A 296 5.53 -1.22 1.21
C SER A 296 6.28 0.05 0.82
N ILE A 297 7.56 0.16 1.16
CA ILE A 297 8.42 1.26 0.72
C ILE A 297 8.60 1.19 -0.80
N VAL A 298 8.98 0.03 -1.33
CA VAL A 298 9.18 -0.18 -2.77
C VAL A 298 7.93 0.21 -3.56
N GLN A 299 6.75 -0.21 -3.10
CA GLN A 299 5.47 0.12 -3.75
C GLN A 299 5.16 1.63 -3.72
N LEU A 300 5.39 2.30 -2.59
CA LEU A 300 5.21 3.75 -2.50
C LEU A 300 6.22 4.48 -3.41
N TYR A 301 7.45 3.99 -3.46
CA TYR A 301 8.52 4.56 -4.28
C TYR A 301 8.23 4.42 -5.77
N GLU A 302 7.72 3.27 -6.20
CA GLU A 302 7.42 3.01 -7.61
C GLU A 302 6.15 3.72 -8.09
N TYR A 303 5.06 3.65 -7.29
CA TYR A 303 3.73 4.09 -7.75
C TYR A 303 3.25 5.40 -7.13
N GLY A 304 3.79 5.80 -5.98
CA GLY A 304 3.40 7.01 -5.27
C GLY A 304 4.29 8.20 -5.64
N ILE A 305 5.61 8.03 -5.57
CA ILE A 305 6.57 9.14 -5.75
C ILE A 305 6.51 9.75 -7.17
N PRO A 306 6.51 8.98 -8.27
CA PRO A 306 6.36 9.57 -9.61
C PRO A 306 5.05 10.34 -9.76
N GLN A 307 3.96 9.82 -9.19
CA GLN A 307 2.66 10.49 -9.20
C GLN A 307 2.64 11.77 -8.34
N LEU A 308 3.42 11.82 -7.26
CA LEU A 308 3.62 13.06 -6.50
C LEU A 308 4.33 14.13 -7.34
N TYR A 309 5.34 13.76 -8.14
CA TYR A 309 5.97 14.69 -9.08
C TYR A 309 5.02 15.11 -10.21
N GLU A 310 4.29 14.18 -10.82
CA GLU A 310 3.30 14.51 -11.86
C GLU A 310 2.21 15.46 -11.34
N THR A 311 1.67 15.19 -10.15
CA THR A 311 0.66 16.07 -9.53
C THR A 311 1.24 17.42 -9.13
N LEU A 312 2.52 17.49 -8.73
CA LEU A 312 3.22 18.74 -8.48
C LEU A 312 3.34 19.58 -9.77
N LEU A 313 3.78 18.97 -10.87
CA LEU A 313 3.91 19.61 -12.19
C LEU A 313 2.55 20.11 -12.72
N GLU A 314 1.48 19.33 -12.55
CA GLU A 314 0.13 19.75 -12.94
C GLU A 314 -0.39 20.97 -12.16
N LEU A 315 0.09 21.16 -10.92
CA LEU A 315 -0.29 22.26 -10.03
C LEU A 315 0.67 23.45 -10.13
N GLU A 316 1.78 23.33 -10.86
CA GLU A 316 2.90 24.29 -10.90
C GLU A 316 2.58 25.61 -11.64
N GLU A 317 1.33 25.87 -12.02
CA GLU A 317 1.01 27.12 -12.74
C GLU A 317 1.06 28.39 -11.85
N GLU A 318 1.11 28.30 -10.51
CA GLU A 318 1.05 29.48 -9.62
C GLU A 318 1.80 29.34 -8.26
N GLY A 319 3.13 29.52 -8.20
CA GLY A 319 3.79 30.06 -6.97
C GLY A 319 5.09 29.40 -6.45
N THR A 320 5.74 30.06 -5.47
CA THR A 320 7.02 29.68 -4.83
C THR A 320 6.98 28.43 -3.93
N GLN A 321 5.81 27.82 -3.76
CA GLN A 321 5.64 26.64 -2.89
C GLN A 321 6.04 25.33 -3.57
N ALA A 322 6.12 25.30 -4.90
CA ALA A 322 6.45 24.09 -5.64
C ALA A 322 7.87 23.58 -5.34
N GLU A 323 8.87 24.47 -5.33
CA GLU A 323 10.27 24.14 -4.99
C GLU A 323 10.40 23.61 -3.55
N GLU A 324 9.62 24.15 -2.61
CA GLU A 324 9.59 23.66 -1.23
C GLU A 324 9.02 22.22 -1.16
N VAL A 325 7.91 21.96 -1.87
CA VAL A 325 7.27 20.64 -1.91
C VAL A 325 8.16 19.63 -2.63
N GLU A 326 8.78 20.02 -3.75
CA GLU A 326 9.77 19.21 -4.47
C GLU A 326 10.92 18.80 -3.55
N GLY A 327 11.49 19.75 -2.81
CA GLY A 327 12.53 19.48 -1.83
C GLY A 327 12.10 18.50 -0.74
N TYR A 328 10.84 18.54 -0.29
CA TYR A 328 10.32 17.53 0.65
C TYR A 328 10.15 16.15 0.02
N ILE A 329 9.79 16.04 -1.27
CA ILE A 329 9.74 14.75 -1.99
C ILE A 329 11.14 14.16 -2.10
N GLU A 330 12.14 14.97 -2.47
CA GLU A 330 13.53 14.55 -2.57
C GLU A 330 14.10 14.08 -1.23
N LEU A 331 13.85 14.83 -0.15
CA LEU A 331 14.22 14.42 1.20
C LEU A 331 13.56 13.10 1.59
N ALA A 332 12.26 12.94 1.30
CA ALA A 332 11.55 11.69 1.62
C ALA A 332 12.13 10.50 0.86
N ARG A 333 12.48 10.69 -0.42
CA ARG A 333 13.18 9.67 -1.23
C ARG A 333 14.50 9.25 -0.61
N ALA A 334 15.33 10.21 -0.20
CA ALA A 334 16.59 9.94 0.48
C ALA A 334 16.38 9.15 1.78
N GLU A 335 15.39 9.55 2.58
CA GLU A 335 15.06 8.89 3.85
C GLU A 335 14.57 7.45 3.65
N PHE A 336 13.79 7.16 2.59
CA PHE A 336 13.40 5.78 2.24
C PHE A 336 14.59 4.89 1.84
N ILE A 337 15.52 5.44 1.06
CA ILE A 337 16.78 4.76 0.70
C ILE A 337 17.59 4.47 1.96
N ASP A 338 17.66 5.44 2.87
CA ASP A 338 18.38 5.28 4.13
C ASP A 338 17.71 4.28 5.09
N ILE A 339 16.37 4.14 5.10
CA ILE A 339 15.72 3.04 5.83
C ILE A 339 16.25 1.69 5.36
N LEU A 340 16.27 1.46 4.04
CA LEU A 340 16.80 0.21 3.48
C LEU A 340 18.27 0.01 3.86
N ARG A 341 19.08 1.07 3.80
CA ARG A 341 20.48 1.04 4.23
C ARG A 341 20.64 0.69 5.70
N GLU A 342 19.88 1.32 6.60
CA GLU A 342 19.96 1.05 8.04
C GLU A 342 19.54 -0.39 8.35
N MET A 343 18.49 -0.91 7.69
CA MET A 343 18.10 -2.32 7.82
C MET A 343 19.22 -3.28 7.40
N LEU A 344 19.88 -3.00 6.27
CA LEU A 344 21.00 -3.80 5.78
C LEU A 344 22.24 -3.66 6.67
N ALA A 345 22.48 -2.47 7.23
CA ALA A 345 23.59 -2.19 8.14
C ALA A 345 23.50 -3.02 9.41
N VAL A 346 22.30 -3.30 9.94
CA VAL A 346 22.12 -4.20 11.10
C VAL A 346 22.73 -5.57 10.83
N TYR A 347 22.45 -6.18 9.67
CA TYR A 347 23.01 -7.48 9.32
C TYR A 347 24.50 -7.40 9.01
N LYS A 348 24.97 -6.37 8.29
CA LYS A 348 26.40 -6.16 8.02
C LYS A 348 27.19 -6.05 9.34
N ASN A 349 26.73 -5.22 10.27
CA ASN A 349 27.37 -5.04 11.56
C ASN A 349 27.39 -6.34 12.37
N ALA A 350 26.29 -7.09 12.40
CA ALA A 350 26.23 -8.38 13.07
C ALA A 350 27.21 -9.40 12.45
N ILE A 351 27.38 -9.40 11.13
CA ILE A 351 28.35 -10.25 10.41
C ILE A 351 29.79 -9.88 10.79
N PHE A 352 30.16 -8.60 10.74
CA PHE A 352 31.53 -8.15 11.05
C PHE A 352 31.89 -8.31 12.53
N ASN A 353 30.93 -8.13 13.44
CA ASN A 353 31.15 -8.32 14.87
C ASN A 353 31.09 -9.81 15.31
N GLY A 354 30.68 -10.72 14.42
CA GLY A 354 30.49 -12.13 14.74
C GLY A 354 29.32 -12.39 15.70
N GLU A 355 28.28 -11.56 15.63
CA GLU A 355 27.09 -11.67 16.46
C GLU A 355 26.09 -12.66 15.83
N GLY A 356 25.81 -13.75 16.54
CA GLY A 356 24.90 -14.78 16.06
C GLY A 356 25.50 -15.67 14.96
N SER A 357 24.65 -16.18 14.06
CA SER A 357 25.08 -17.02 12.95
C SER A 357 25.35 -16.16 11.72
N VAL A 358 26.62 -16.10 11.28
CA VAL A 358 27.04 -15.37 10.07
C VAL A 358 26.21 -15.79 8.86
N ALA A 359 25.99 -17.10 8.66
CA ALA A 359 25.19 -17.61 7.56
C ALA A 359 23.73 -17.12 7.61
N SER A 360 23.13 -17.04 8.82
CA SER A 360 21.76 -16.53 8.99
C SER A 360 21.66 -15.04 8.70
N ASN A 361 22.66 -14.26 9.11
CA ASN A 361 22.69 -12.82 8.87
C ASN A 361 22.93 -12.51 7.39
N VAL A 362 23.80 -13.27 6.71
CA VAL A 362 24.00 -13.16 5.26
C VAL A 362 22.72 -13.50 4.51
N GLU A 363 22.03 -14.59 4.89
CA GLU A 363 20.75 -14.94 4.27
C GLU A 363 19.67 -13.86 4.53
N ALA A 364 19.62 -13.29 5.74
CA ALA A 364 18.70 -12.21 6.06
C ALA A 364 19.01 -10.93 5.25
N TYR A 365 20.30 -10.61 5.05
CA TYR A 365 20.75 -9.53 4.18
C TYR A 365 20.25 -9.73 2.74
N LEU A 366 20.50 -10.91 2.16
CA LEU A 366 20.08 -11.24 0.81
C LEU A 366 18.55 -11.23 0.68
N SER A 367 17.81 -11.68 1.70
CA SER A 367 16.35 -11.62 1.73
C SER A 367 15.83 -10.19 1.63
N VAL A 368 16.39 -9.26 2.40
CA VAL A 368 15.98 -7.83 2.34
C VAL A 368 16.32 -7.21 0.99
N MET A 369 17.48 -7.54 0.41
CA MET A 369 17.84 -7.10 -0.94
C MET A 369 16.87 -7.64 -2.00
N MET A 370 16.49 -8.92 -1.92
CA MET A 370 15.51 -9.51 -2.85
C MET A 370 14.11 -8.90 -2.69
N GLU A 371 13.70 -8.53 -1.49
CA GLU A 371 12.44 -7.78 -1.27
C GLU A 371 12.51 -6.37 -1.90
N ALA A 372 13.64 -5.69 -1.80
CA ALA A 372 13.85 -4.37 -2.42
C ALA A 372 13.88 -4.41 -3.95
N LEU A 373 14.22 -5.56 -4.54
CA LEU A 373 14.27 -5.80 -5.99
C LEU A 373 12.90 -6.08 -6.62
N SER A 374 11.80 -6.01 -5.87
CA SER A 374 10.48 -6.28 -6.44
C SER A 374 10.09 -5.30 -7.55
N GLU A 375 10.53 -4.04 -7.44
CA GLU A 375 10.33 -2.98 -8.45
C GLU A 375 11.67 -2.26 -8.72
N ARG A 376 11.72 -1.41 -9.76
CA ARG A 376 13.00 -0.93 -10.32
C ARG A 376 13.46 0.41 -9.72
N LEU A 377 12.56 1.32 -9.37
CA LEU A 377 12.94 2.70 -9.01
C LEU A 377 13.72 2.80 -7.69
N LEU A 378 13.28 2.11 -6.62
CA LEU A 378 13.98 2.19 -5.34
C LEU A 378 15.41 1.65 -5.43
N ILE A 379 15.58 0.47 -6.03
CA ILE A 379 16.90 -0.17 -6.12
C ILE A 379 17.83 0.58 -7.08
N TRP A 380 17.27 1.21 -8.12
CA TRP A 380 18.01 2.08 -9.01
C TRP A 380 18.67 3.22 -8.24
N ASP A 381 17.87 4.00 -7.51
CA ASP A 381 18.37 5.14 -6.75
C ASP A 381 19.27 4.68 -5.58
N TYR A 382 18.96 3.54 -4.97
CA TYR A 382 19.82 2.92 -3.95
C TYR A 382 21.21 2.62 -4.49
N GLN A 383 21.32 2.00 -5.68
CA GLN A 383 22.61 1.64 -6.30
C GLN A 383 23.46 2.86 -6.63
N GLN A 384 22.84 3.99 -7.00
CA GLN A 384 23.56 5.24 -7.27
C GLN A 384 24.17 5.83 -5.99
N CYS A 385 23.51 5.67 -4.85
CA CYS A 385 23.98 6.15 -3.55
C CYS A 385 24.96 5.17 -2.88
N TYR A 386 24.68 3.87 -2.97
CA TYR A 386 25.34 2.80 -2.24
C TYR A 386 25.57 1.59 -3.16
N PRO A 387 26.77 1.45 -3.76
CA PRO A 387 27.07 0.38 -4.70
C PRO A 387 26.93 -1.02 -4.09
N VAL A 388 25.90 -1.76 -4.49
CA VAL A 388 25.56 -3.10 -3.98
C VAL A 388 26.66 -4.11 -4.26
N GLN A 389 27.36 -3.98 -5.40
CA GLN A 389 28.46 -4.86 -5.79
C GLN A 389 29.57 -4.89 -4.73
N GLU A 390 29.99 -3.72 -4.24
CA GLU A 390 31.06 -3.61 -3.24
C GLU A 390 30.66 -4.33 -1.94
N ASP A 391 29.39 -4.16 -1.54
CA ASP A 391 28.85 -4.82 -0.35
C ASP A 391 28.82 -6.34 -0.48
N LEU A 392 28.38 -6.85 -1.62
CA LEU A 392 28.33 -8.30 -1.88
C LEU A 392 29.74 -8.90 -1.94
N GLU A 393 30.71 -8.19 -2.49
CA GLU A 393 32.12 -8.61 -2.49
C GLU A 393 32.68 -8.70 -1.07
N VAL A 394 32.42 -7.71 -0.22
CA VAL A 394 32.83 -7.74 1.18
C VAL A 394 32.16 -8.90 1.92
N LEU A 395 30.86 -9.14 1.68
CA LEU A 395 30.16 -10.28 2.27
C LEU A 395 30.76 -11.63 1.81
N LYS A 396 31.13 -11.76 0.53
CA LYS A 396 31.78 -12.96 -0.02
C LYS A 396 33.18 -13.19 0.57
N GLN A 397 33.91 -12.12 0.92
CA GLN A 397 35.19 -12.23 1.61
C GLN A 397 35.04 -12.77 3.04
N VAL A 398 34.00 -12.34 3.77
CA VAL A 398 33.74 -12.79 5.14
C VAL A 398 33.09 -14.18 5.17
N TYR A 399 32.21 -14.47 4.22
CA TYR A 399 31.49 -15.73 4.11
C TYR A 399 31.59 -16.28 2.67
N PRO A 400 32.62 -17.09 2.37
CA PRO A 400 32.86 -17.62 1.02
C PRO A 400 31.76 -18.53 0.48
N ASP A 401 31.02 -19.20 1.38
CA ASP A 401 29.91 -20.10 1.06
C ASP A 401 28.58 -19.34 0.81
N ILE A 402 28.65 -18.05 0.49
CA ILE A 402 27.50 -17.23 0.11
C ILE A 402 26.82 -17.82 -1.14
N ASP A 403 25.49 -17.74 -1.17
CA ASP A 403 24.69 -18.23 -2.30
C ASP A 403 24.97 -17.40 -3.56
N SER A 404 25.83 -17.91 -4.43
CA SER A 404 26.22 -17.24 -5.67
C SER A 404 25.03 -17.01 -6.60
N VAL A 405 24.02 -17.90 -6.58
CA VAL A 405 22.83 -17.76 -7.45
C VAL A 405 22.04 -16.54 -7.03
N LYS A 406 21.86 -16.31 -5.72
CA LYS A 406 21.18 -15.12 -5.20
C LYS A 406 21.97 -13.85 -5.46
N THR A 407 23.29 -13.87 -5.24
CA THR A 407 24.11 -12.68 -5.48
C THR A 407 24.14 -12.31 -6.96
N ASP A 408 24.27 -13.31 -7.84
CA ASP A 408 24.30 -13.09 -9.29
C ASP A 408 22.92 -12.60 -9.78
N PHE A 409 21.83 -13.15 -9.25
CA PHE A 409 20.48 -12.66 -9.52
C PHE A 409 20.29 -11.21 -9.10
N ILE A 410 20.73 -10.83 -7.89
CA ILE A 410 20.65 -9.45 -7.39
C ILE A 410 21.39 -8.50 -8.32
N LEU A 411 22.62 -8.86 -8.72
CA LEU A 411 23.45 -8.03 -9.58
C LEU A 411 22.88 -7.94 -11.00
N GLN A 412 22.46 -9.06 -11.58
CA GLN A 412 21.82 -9.07 -12.90
C GLN A 412 20.54 -8.23 -12.90
N ALA A 413 19.71 -8.31 -11.85
CA ALA A 413 18.52 -7.48 -11.74
C ALA A 413 18.88 -5.99 -11.73
N ILE A 414 19.91 -5.59 -10.98
CA ILE A 414 20.39 -4.20 -10.95
C ILE A 414 20.96 -3.76 -12.31
N TYR A 415 21.82 -4.56 -12.95
CA TYR A 415 22.43 -4.21 -14.23
C TYR A 415 21.45 -4.23 -15.40
N SER A 416 20.46 -5.12 -15.40
CA SER A 416 19.38 -5.11 -16.40
C SER A 416 18.55 -3.82 -16.33
N ASN A 417 18.48 -3.18 -15.15
CA ASN A 417 17.87 -1.86 -15.00
C ASN A 417 18.71 -0.75 -15.63
N ILE A 418 20.04 -0.92 -15.70
CA ILE A 418 20.98 0.06 -16.26
C ILE A 418 20.94 0.00 -17.78
N GLU A 419 20.96 -1.20 -18.34
CA GLU A 419 20.94 -1.40 -19.80
C GLU A 419 19.68 -0.78 -20.44
N ASP A 420 18.52 -0.88 -19.80
CA ASP A 420 17.26 -0.30 -20.32
C ASP A 420 17.25 1.25 -20.38
N GLU A 421 18.09 1.96 -19.61
CA GLU A 421 18.19 3.43 -19.62
C GLU A 421 19.26 3.95 -20.58
N ASP A 422 20.39 3.24 -20.75
CA ASP A 422 21.39 3.60 -21.76
C ASP A 422 20.78 3.57 -23.18
N PHE A 423 19.87 2.62 -23.46
CA PHE A 423 19.10 2.60 -24.72
C PHE A 423 18.10 3.75 -24.85
N LYS A 424 17.58 4.32 -23.75
CA LYS A 424 16.67 5.49 -23.80
C LYS A 424 17.41 6.82 -23.94
N GLN A 425 18.62 6.92 -23.40
CA GLN A 425 19.46 8.12 -23.55
C GLN A 425 20.06 8.24 -24.97
N GLU A 426 20.38 7.12 -25.62
CA GLU A 426 20.91 7.12 -26.99
C GLU A 426 19.90 7.56 -28.06
N GLU A 427 18.59 7.31 -27.87
CA GLU A 427 17.56 7.79 -28.80
C GLU A 427 17.35 9.32 -28.78
N LEU A 428 17.83 10.02 -27.76
CA LEU A 428 17.66 11.48 -27.60
C LEU A 428 18.86 12.30 -28.10
N HIS A 429 20.00 11.69 -28.41
CA HIS A 429 21.24 12.41 -28.77
C HIS A 429 21.81 12.12 -30.16
N ALA A 430 21.06 11.45 -31.05
CA ALA A 430 21.48 11.22 -32.43
C ALA A 430 21.19 12.41 -33.38
N THR A 431 21.66 13.61 -33.04
CA THR A 431 21.92 14.66 -34.03
C THR A 431 23.21 15.40 -33.67
N ASP A 432 24.12 15.48 -34.65
CA ASP A 432 25.37 16.25 -34.69
C ASP A 432 26.55 15.75 -33.84
N ASN A 433 27.45 14.98 -34.46
CA ASN A 433 28.66 15.56 -35.05
C ASN A 433 29.58 14.50 -35.69
N LEU A 434 29.88 14.71 -36.98
CA LEU A 434 31.01 14.14 -37.70
C LEU A 434 32.28 14.95 -37.41
N MET A 435 33.38 14.32 -36.98
CA MET A 435 34.73 14.63 -37.51
C MET A 435 35.79 13.56 -37.17
N ASN A 436 36.44 13.08 -38.23
CA ASN A 436 37.71 12.36 -38.41
C ASN A 436 38.86 12.57 -37.39
N GLY A 437 39.72 11.54 -37.27
CA GLY A 437 41.19 11.76 -37.23
C GLY A 437 42.12 10.72 -36.60
N HIS A 438 42.39 9.62 -37.33
CA HIS A 438 43.67 8.90 -37.54
C HIS A 438 44.76 8.68 -36.43
N LEU A 439 45.11 7.38 -36.31
CA LEU A 439 46.34 6.66 -35.87
C LEU A 439 47.68 7.41 -35.67
N GLU A 440 48.44 6.97 -34.65
CA GLU A 440 49.82 6.47 -34.82
C GLU A 440 50.29 5.57 -33.64
N THR A 441 51.20 4.66 -33.99
CA THR A 441 51.63 3.38 -33.36
C THR A 441 52.83 3.48 -32.40
N THR A 442 53.01 2.51 -31.45
CA THR A 442 54.17 1.56 -31.37
C THR A 442 54.31 0.79 -30.04
N ASP A 443 54.40 -0.55 -30.18
CA ASP A 443 55.32 -1.54 -29.56
C ASP A 443 55.25 -2.09 -28.11
N ASN A 444 54.86 -3.38 -28.04
CA ASN A 444 55.54 -4.58 -27.49
C ASN A 444 55.65 -4.90 -25.97
N SER A 445 54.69 -5.74 -25.51
CA SER A 445 54.83 -7.06 -24.81
C SER A 445 55.34 -7.16 -23.34
N PRO A 446 55.05 -8.25 -22.57
CA PRO A 446 53.92 -9.20 -22.57
C PRO A 446 53.33 -9.54 -21.16
N THR A 447 52.13 -10.17 -21.16
CA THR A 447 51.54 -11.09 -20.15
C THR A 447 51.21 -10.54 -18.74
N THR A 448 50.05 -10.77 -18.12
CA THR A 448 49.03 -11.85 -18.23
C THR A 448 47.76 -11.34 -17.54
N SER A 449 46.62 -11.32 -18.23
CA SER A 449 45.31 -11.04 -17.63
C SER A 449 44.35 -12.12 -18.10
N GLN A 450 43.71 -12.79 -17.13
CA GLN A 450 42.71 -13.83 -17.39
C GLN A 450 41.58 -13.25 -18.23
N GLU A 451 41.27 -13.93 -19.33
CA GLU A 451 40.21 -13.57 -20.27
C GLU A 451 38.85 -13.68 -19.58
N ASN A 452 38.07 -12.61 -19.69
CA ASN A 452 36.62 -12.69 -19.65
C ASN A 452 36.19 -13.48 -20.89
N ASP A 453 35.67 -14.69 -20.71
CA ASP A 453 35.11 -15.49 -21.80
C ASP A 453 33.90 -14.74 -22.40
N ILE A 454 34.14 -14.06 -23.52
CA ILE A 454 33.09 -13.49 -24.38
C ILE A 454 32.31 -14.67 -24.96
N PRO A 455 30.97 -14.73 -24.80
CA PRO A 455 30.13 -15.81 -25.34
C PRO A 455 30.42 -16.09 -26.83
N ASP A 456 30.58 -17.36 -27.19
CA ASP A 456 30.97 -17.79 -28.55
C ASP A 456 30.07 -17.19 -29.65
N LYS A 457 28.76 -17.01 -29.39
CA LYS A 457 27.82 -16.38 -30.34
C LYS A 457 28.21 -14.94 -30.70
N ILE A 458 28.72 -14.17 -29.74
CA ILE A 458 29.13 -12.77 -29.94
C ILE A 458 30.42 -12.71 -30.77
N ARG A 459 31.33 -13.68 -30.58
CA ARG A 459 32.55 -13.80 -31.42
C ARG A 459 32.19 -14.18 -32.86
N GLU A 460 31.22 -15.05 -33.05
CA GLU A 460 30.74 -15.43 -34.40
C GLU A 460 30.11 -14.25 -35.13
N GLU A 461 29.24 -13.48 -34.48
CA GLU A 461 28.59 -12.29 -35.08
C GLU A 461 29.60 -11.19 -35.43
N SER A 462 30.62 -10.98 -34.58
CA SER A 462 31.70 -10.02 -34.85
C SER A 462 32.50 -10.41 -36.10
N LEU A 463 32.85 -11.69 -36.25
CA LEU A 463 33.58 -12.19 -37.42
C LEU A 463 32.76 -12.18 -38.70
N ILE A 464 31.43 -12.38 -38.60
CA ILE A 464 30.53 -12.29 -39.75
C ILE A 464 30.45 -10.85 -40.25
N SER A 465 30.33 -9.87 -39.35
CA SER A 465 30.32 -8.45 -39.69
C SER A 465 31.61 -8.01 -40.39
N GLU A 466 32.78 -8.47 -39.92
CA GLU A 466 34.08 -8.15 -40.54
C GLU A 466 34.17 -8.64 -42.00
N VAL A 467 33.68 -9.84 -42.29
CA VAL A 467 33.65 -10.38 -43.67
C VAL A 467 32.60 -9.64 -44.52
N LYS A 468 31.47 -9.25 -43.92
CA LYS A 468 30.37 -8.56 -44.60
C LYS A 468 30.72 -7.12 -44.97
N ASP A 469 31.54 -6.44 -44.19
CA ASP A 469 32.03 -5.08 -44.48
C ASP A 469 32.83 -5.03 -45.78
N ILE A 470 33.56 -6.10 -46.10
CA ILE A 470 34.37 -6.21 -47.33
C ILE A 470 33.57 -6.84 -48.48
N LEU A 471 32.69 -7.80 -48.17
CA LEU A 471 31.91 -8.56 -49.16
C LEU A 471 30.40 -8.48 -48.83
N PRO A 472 29.74 -7.33 -49.06
CA PRO A 472 28.34 -7.08 -48.65
C PRO A 472 27.30 -7.86 -49.46
N HIS A 473 27.73 -8.57 -50.51
CA HIS A 473 26.85 -9.36 -51.38
C HIS A 473 26.68 -10.81 -50.91
N LEU A 474 27.34 -11.20 -49.81
CA LEU A 474 27.23 -12.53 -49.22
C LEU A 474 26.20 -12.55 -48.08
N GLY A 475 25.43 -13.63 -48.00
CA GLY A 475 24.50 -13.87 -46.90
C GLY A 475 25.20 -14.30 -45.61
N ASP A 476 24.69 -13.85 -44.48
CA ASP A 476 25.30 -14.08 -43.16
C ASP A 476 25.45 -15.58 -42.82
N GLY A 477 24.51 -16.41 -43.29
CA GLY A 477 24.56 -17.87 -43.10
C GLY A 477 25.62 -18.56 -43.97
N PHE A 478 25.91 -18.00 -45.15
CA PHE A 478 27.00 -18.46 -46.00
C PHE A 478 28.36 -18.12 -45.38
N ILE A 479 28.49 -16.90 -44.83
CA ILE A 479 29.70 -16.43 -44.15
C ILE A 479 29.99 -17.29 -42.92
N LEU A 480 28.97 -17.57 -42.08
CA LEU A 480 29.10 -18.42 -40.90
C LEU A 480 29.61 -19.84 -41.26
N LYS A 481 29.08 -20.46 -42.32
CA LYS A 481 29.55 -21.77 -42.78
C LYS A 481 30.97 -21.76 -43.33
N CYS A 482 31.38 -20.66 -43.97
CA CYS A 482 32.76 -20.47 -44.39
C CYS A 482 33.71 -20.29 -43.20
N LEU A 483 33.33 -19.50 -42.20
CA LEU A 483 34.09 -19.30 -40.96
C LEU A 483 34.28 -20.62 -40.20
N GLN A 484 33.23 -21.45 -40.09
CA GLN A 484 33.32 -22.79 -39.49
C GLN A 484 34.34 -23.70 -40.21
N HIS A 485 34.42 -23.64 -41.54
CA HIS A 485 35.32 -24.49 -42.31
C HIS A 485 36.78 -24.03 -42.28
N TYR A 486 37.03 -22.72 -42.19
CA TYR A 486 38.38 -22.15 -42.18
C TYR A 486 38.92 -21.83 -40.77
N GLY A 487 38.25 -22.32 -39.72
CA GLY A 487 38.70 -22.20 -38.33
C GLY A 487 38.52 -20.79 -37.74
N PHE A 488 37.39 -20.14 -38.03
CA PHE A 488 37.00 -18.81 -37.54
C PHE A 488 38.01 -17.69 -37.88
N SER A 489 38.69 -17.82 -39.02
CA SER A 489 39.59 -16.78 -39.54
C SER A 489 38.92 -16.02 -40.69
N SER A 490 38.53 -14.77 -40.44
CA SER A 490 37.92 -13.87 -41.42
C SER A 490 38.83 -13.65 -42.64
N GLU A 491 40.12 -13.40 -42.42
CA GLU A 491 41.13 -13.21 -43.48
C GLU A 491 41.19 -14.36 -44.49
N ARG A 492 41.15 -15.61 -44.00
CA ARG A 492 41.21 -16.80 -44.85
C ARG A 492 39.93 -16.98 -45.65
N VAL A 493 38.78 -16.66 -45.06
CA VAL A 493 37.48 -16.68 -45.75
C VAL A 493 37.46 -15.63 -46.85
N ILE A 494 37.88 -14.39 -46.55
CA ILE A 494 37.95 -13.30 -47.53
C ILE A 494 38.88 -13.67 -48.68
N ASN A 495 40.08 -14.19 -48.40
CA ASN A 495 41.02 -14.55 -49.46
C ASN A 495 40.52 -15.73 -50.31
N ALA A 496 39.94 -16.75 -49.68
CA ALA A 496 39.40 -17.91 -50.40
C ALA A 496 38.19 -17.56 -51.29
N VAL A 497 37.41 -16.55 -50.89
CA VAL A 497 36.28 -16.04 -51.69
C VAL A 497 36.77 -15.16 -52.85
N LEU A 498 37.79 -14.33 -52.63
CA LEU A 498 38.35 -13.44 -53.66
C LEU A 498 39.18 -14.19 -54.71
N GLU A 499 39.95 -15.20 -54.31
CA GLU A 499 40.77 -16.04 -55.20
C GLU A 499 39.96 -17.18 -55.86
N ASP A 500 38.66 -17.27 -55.56
CA ASP A 500 37.74 -18.32 -56.01
C ASP A 500 38.21 -19.75 -55.62
N THR A 501 39.07 -19.89 -54.61
CA THR A 501 39.63 -21.17 -54.12
C THR A 501 38.80 -21.80 -52.99
N LEU A 502 37.50 -21.52 -52.95
CA LEU A 502 36.57 -22.15 -51.99
C LEU A 502 36.57 -23.67 -52.12
N ALA A 503 36.55 -24.37 -50.98
CA ALA A 503 36.37 -25.82 -50.92
C ALA A 503 35.11 -26.27 -51.66
N ASP A 504 35.15 -27.45 -52.29
CA ASP A 504 34.05 -27.96 -53.13
C ASP A 504 32.73 -28.11 -52.36
N SER A 505 32.80 -28.32 -51.04
CA SER A 505 31.63 -28.35 -50.14
C SER A 505 30.95 -26.98 -49.98
N LEU A 506 31.72 -25.88 -50.03
CA LEU A 506 31.25 -24.51 -49.85
C LEU A 506 30.78 -23.86 -51.16
N ARG A 507 31.32 -24.31 -52.30
CA ARG A 507 30.91 -23.82 -53.64
C ARG A 507 29.48 -24.20 -54.04
N VAL A 508 28.93 -25.26 -53.44
CA VAL A 508 27.58 -25.78 -53.74
C VAL A 508 26.50 -25.02 -52.95
N LEU A 509 26.87 -24.33 -51.86
CA LEU A 509 25.93 -23.57 -51.04
C LEU A 509 25.49 -22.27 -51.74
N ASP A 510 24.26 -21.86 -51.46
CA ASP A 510 23.74 -20.57 -51.91
C ASP A 510 24.52 -19.43 -51.24
N ARG A 511 25.05 -18.52 -52.06
CA ARG A 511 25.82 -17.35 -51.60
C ARG A 511 24.97 -16.34 -50.83
N ASN A 512 23.64 -16.40 -50.96
CA ASN A 512 22.69 -15.52 -50.27
C ASN A 512 22.01 -16.16 -49.06
N LEU A 513 22.54 -17.28 -48.53
CA LEU A 513 21.90 -18.02 -47.45
C LEU A 513 21.75 -17.15 -46.16
N PRO A 514 20.52 -16.92 -45.65
CA PRO A 514 20.30 -16.20 -44.40
C PRO A 514 20.58 -17.09 -43.17
N ILE A 515 20.87 -16.46 -42.02
CA ILE A 515 20.89 -17.15 -40.73
C ILE A 515 19.45 -17.36 -40.30
N ILE A 516 19.05 -18.62 -40.09
CA ILE A 516 17.77 -18.97 -39.48
C ILE A 516 18.08 -19.21 -38.00
N PRO A 517 17.59 -18.38 -37.06
CA PRO A 517 17.77 -18.60 -35.63
C PRO A 517 17.22 -19.99 -35.25
N SER A 518 17.95 -20.72 -34.41
CA SER A 518 17.41 -21.94 -33.80
C SER A 518 16.22 -21.58 -32.93
N ASP A 519 15.11 -22.32 -33.08
CA ASP A 519 13.96 -22.15 -32.21
C ASP A 519 14.36 -22.54 -30.77
N ILE A 520 14.15 -21.63 -29.83
CA ILE A 520 14.47 -21.81 -28.40
C ILE A 520 13.75 -23.07 -27.85
N LEU A 521 12.62 -23.42 -28.46
CA LEU A 521 11.85 -24.62 -28.12
C LEU A 521 12.54 -25.91 -28.57
N ASP A 522 13.22 -25.90 -29.72
CA ASP A 522 13.97 -27.04 -30.24
C ASP A 522 15.26 -27.28 -29.45
N GLU A 523 15.97 -26.22 -29.05
CA GLU A 523 17.16 -26.32 -28.18
C GLU A 523 16.79 -26.93 -26.82
N LYS A 524 15.70 -26.47 -26.20
CA LYS A 524 15.21 -27.05 -24.93
C LYS A 524 14.68 -28.47 -25.09
N PHE A 525 14.10 -28.82 -26.24
CA PHE A 525 13.67 -30.19 -26.52
C PHE A 525 14.87 -31.14 -26.66
N LEU A 526 15.93 -30.71 -27.35
CA LEU A 526 17.17 -31.47 -27.49
C LEU A 526 17.89 -31.66 -26.14
N GLU A 527 17.86 -30.66 -25.26
CA GLU A 527 18.45 -30.76 -23.91
C GLU A 527 17.62 -31.59 -22.92
N THR A 528 16.30 -31.44 -22.93
CA THR A 528 15.43 -32.00 -21.87
C THR A 528 14.62 -33.22 -22.30
N GLY A 529 14.47 -33.47 -23.60
CA GLY A 529 13.63 -34.53 -24.16
C GLY A 529 12.13 -34.31 -23.96
N ILE A 530 11.70 -33.17 -23.43
CA ILE A 530 10.31 -32.86 -23.10
C ILE A 530 9.75 -31.90 -24.17
N ALA A 531 8.93 -32.44 -25.08
CA ALA A 531 8.17 -31.61 -26.02
C ALA A 531 7.02 -30.93 -25.26
N ARG A 532 7.12 -29.61 -25.03
CA ARG A 532 5.99 -28.80 -24.55
C ARG A 532 5.07 -28.45 -25.72
N LEU A 533 4.43 -29.46 -26.30
CA LEU A 533 3.37 -29.26 -27.28
C LEU A 533 2.11 -28.78 -26.55
N ASN A 534 1.51 -27.69 -27.03
CA ASN A 534 0.16 -27.35 -26.61
C ASN A 534 -0.81 -28.42 -27.17
N VAL A 535 -1.96 -28.66 -26.52
CA VAL A 535 -2.93 -29.69 -26.96
C VAL A 535 -3.51 -29.39 -28.37
N PHE A 536 -3.26 -28.18 -28.88
CA PHE A 536 -3.71 -27.67 -30.16
C PHE A 536 -2.57 -27.52 -31.20
N ASP A 537 -1.32 -27.86 -30.86
CA ASP A 537 -0.23 -27.84 -31.84
C ASP A 537 -0.39 -29.00 -32.84
N GLY A 538 -0.35 -28.67 -34.14
CA GLY A 538 -0.55 -29.63 -35.23
C GLY A 538 -2.00 -30.07 -35.45
N ASP A 539 -2.98 -29.32 -34.93
CA ASP A 539 -4.40 -29.57 -35.20
C ASP A 539 -4.84 -29.05 -36.58
N GLU A 540 -6.08 -29.34 -36.95
CA GLU A 540 -6.65 -28.99 -38.27
C GLU A 540 -6.90 -27.48 -38.45
N PHE A 541 -6.53 -26.65 -37.46
CA PHE A 541 -6.64 -25.20 -37.45
C PHE A 541 -5.29 -24.48 -37.46
N ASP A 542 -4.20 -25.22 -37.61
CA ASP A 542 -2.86 -24.66 -37.66
C ASP A 542 -2.56 -24.10 -39.07
N ILE A 543 -2.92 -22.82 -39.25
CA ILE A 543 -2.99 -22.10 -40.54
C ILE A 543 -1.61 -21.98 -41.23
N MET A 544 -0.51 -22.22 -40.50
CA MET A 544 0.85 -22.09 -41.01
C MET A 544 1.49 -23.42 -41.44
N THR A 545 0.86 -24.56 -41.11
CA THR A 545 1.36 -25.90 -41.44
C THR A 545 0.49 -26.64 -42.47
N ARG A 546 -0.76 -26.19 -42.68
CA ARG A 546 -1.70 -26.75 -43.67
C ARG A 546 -2.53 -25.68 -44.38
N ASP A 547 -2.76 -25.88 -45.67
CA ASP A 547 -3.59 -25.00 -46.51
C ASP A 547 -5.10 -25.36 -46.50
N ASP A 548 -5.48 -26.48 -45.87
CA ASP A 548 -6.84 -27.01 -45.83
C ASP A 548 -7.45 -27.02 -44.41
N VAL A 549 -8.33 -26.04 -44.15
CA VAL A 549 -9.04 -25.91 -42.86
C VAL A 549 -10.48 -26.42 -42.97
N ASP A 550 -10.93 -27.26 -42.03
CA ASP A 550 -12.32 -27.75 -41.96
C ASP A 550 -13.29 -26.64 -41.51
N LEU A 551 -13.88 -25.96 -42.49
CA LEU A 551 -14.84 -24.86 -42.30
C LEU A 551 -16.11 -25.26 -41.52
N SER A 552 -16.40 -26.56 -41.34
CA SER A 552 -17.58 -27.02 -40.61
C SER A 552 -17.50 -26.77 -39.09
N ARG A 553 -16.27 -26.63 -38.55
CA ARG A 553 -16.01 -26.32 -37.14
C ARG A 553 -15.92 -24.82 -36.86
N ILE A 554 -15.79 -24.00 -37.89
CA ILE A 554 -15.75 -22.54 -37.79
C ILE A 554 -17.18 -22.01 -37.66
N HIS A 555 -17.48 -21.33 -36.55
CA HIS A 555 -18.76 -20.65 -36.37
C HIS A 555 -18.55 -19.19 -35.97
N ILE A 556 -19.31 -18.30 -36.60
CA ILE A 556 -19.34 -16.88 -36.22
C ILE A 556 -20.65 -16.65 -35.43
N GLY A 557 -20.52 -16.35 -34.13
CA GLY A 557 -21.64 -16.13 -33.21
C GLY A 557 -22.01 -17.37 -32.36
N LYS A 558 -23.15 -17.37 -31.64
CA LYS A 558 -23.51 -18.48 -30.74
C LYS A 558 -24.01 -19.72 -31.51
N LYS A 559 -23.28 -20.84 -31.45
CA LYS A 559 -23.65 -22.13 -32.07
C LYS A 559 -24.87 -22.74 -31.36
N LYS A 560 -25.98 -22.94 -32.07
CA LYS A 560 -27.21 -23.60 -31.55
C LYS A 560 -27.20 -25.09 -31.85
N GLU A 561 -26.24 -25.84 -31.30
CA GLU A 561 -26.01 -27.19 -31.79
C GLU A 561 -26.81 -28.30 -31.09
N LYS A 562 -27.25 -28.08 -29.84
CA LYS A 562 -27.83 -29.19 -29.04
C LYS A 562 -29.26 -28.99 -28.57
N TYR A 563 -29.69 -27.75 -28.34
CA TYR A 563 -31.04 -27.45 -27.84
C TYR A 563 -31.69 -26.33 -28.65
N ARG A 564 -32.97 -26.54 -28.99
CA ARG A 564 -33.75 -25.63 -29.84
C ARG A 564 -34.04 -24.29 -29.14
N ASP A 565 -34.26 -24.34 -27.82
CA ASP A 565 -34.61 -23.20 -26.94
C ASP A 565 -33.94 -23.30 -25.55
N LEU A 566 -33.85 -22.16 -24.85
CA LEU A 566 -33.32 -22.05 -23.47
C LEU A 566 -34.05 -22.93 -22.46
N GLY A 567 -35.37 -23.11 -22.61
CA GLY A 567 -36.15 -24.02 -21.78
C GLY A 567 -35.71 -25.48 -21.93
N ALA A 568 -35.48 -25.92 -23.17
CA ALA A 568 -35.00 -27.28 -23.44
C ALA A 568 -33.58 -27.53 -22.90
N MET A 569 -32.75 -26.49 -22.81
CA MET A 569 -31.42 -26.57 -22.17
C MET A 569 -31.52 -26.65 -20.64
N LEU A 570 -32.45 -25.91 -20.03
CA LEU A 570 -32.68 -25.91 -18.57
C LEU A 570 -33.35 -27.19 -18.07
N ASP A 571 -34.15 -27.84 -18.91
CA ASP A 571 -34.77 -29.13 -18.61
C ASP A 571 -33.78 -30.31 -18.70
N ASP A 572 -32.65 -30.14 -19.39
CA ASP A 572 -31.59 -31.15 -19.44
C ASP A 572 -30.76 -31.16 -18.14
N LYS A 573 -31.25 -31.90 -17.14
CA LYS A 573 -30.58 -32.10 -15.84
C LYS A 573 -29.54 -33.23 -15.84
N THR A 574 -29.11 -33.72 -17.00
CA THR A 574 -28.13 -34.83 -17.08
C THR A 574 -26.80 -34.50 -16.38
N MET A 575 -26.33 -33.25 -16.50
CA MET A 575 -25.12 -32.78 -15.83
C MET A 575 -25.26 -32.73 -14.31
N VAL A 576 -26.45 -32.35 -13.81
CA VAL A 576 -26.74 -32.33 -12.37
C VAL A 576 -26.73 -33.76 -11.81
N LYS A 577 -27.34 -34.72 -12.53
CA LYS A 577 -27.32 -36.14 -12.13
C LYS A 577 -25.91 -36.73 -12.09
N LYS A 578 -25.02 -36.37 -13.02
CA LYS A 578 -23.61 -36.79 -13.00
C LYS A 578 -22.82 -36.22 -11.81
N ARG A 579 -23.18 -35.04 -11.32
CA ARG A 579 -22.51 -34.40 -10.18
C ARG A 579 -22.95 -34.97 -8.83
N ILE A 580 -24.19 -35.47 -8.72
CA ILE A 580 -24.68 -36.11 -7.49
C ILE A 580 -23.78 -37.30 -7.08
N ASP A 581 -23.28 -38.06 -8.04
CA ASP A 581 -22.38 -39.21 -7.82
C ASP A 581 -20.94 -38.81 -7.40
N ILE A 582 -20.56 -37.56 -7.66
CA ILE A 582 -19.28 -36.99 -7.21
C ILE A 582 -19.43 -36.51 -5.76
N TYR A 583 -20.54 -35.85 -5.43
CA TYR A 583 -20.80 -35.37 -4.07
C TYR A 583 -21.10 -36.49 -3.06
N SER A 584 -21.67 -37.62 -3.50
CA SER A 584 -21.85 -38.80 -2.65
C SER A 584 -20.51 -39.41 -2.18
N LYS A 585 -19.44 -39.27 -2.96
CA LYS A 585 -18.08 -39.73 -2.59
C LYS A 585 -17.42 -38.90 -1.48
N TYR A 586 -17.85 -37.66 -1.29
CA TYR A 586 -17.37 -36.80 -0.21
C TYR A 586 -18.12 -37.01 1.11
N ASN A 587 -19.21 -37.79 1.10
CA ASN A 587 -20.04 -38.07 2.27
C ASN A 587 -19.59 -39.30 3.08
N LEU A 588 -18.32 -39.70 2.93
CA LEU A 588 -17.75 -40.91 3.55
C LEU A 588 -16.53 -40.63 4.44
N VAL A 589 -16.31 -39.37 4.84
CA VAL A 589 -15.24 -39.00 5.77
C VAL A 589 -15.83 -38.14 6.89
N CYS A 590 -15.82 -38.74 8.10
CA CYS A 590 -16.14 -38.19 9.42
C CYS A 590 -17.61 -38.24 9.89
N ASP A 591 -18.11 -39.45 10.12
CA ASP A 591 -18.92 -39.76 11.31
C ASP A 591 -17.95 -40.11 12.46
N GLU A 592 -17.71 -39.19 13.40
CA GLU A 592 -17.32 -39.52 14.77
C GLU A 592 -18.06 -38.58 15.72
N GLU A 593 -19.20 -39.06 16.20
CA GLU A 593 -19.95 -38.50 17.31
C GLU A 593 -19.23 -38.77 18.64
N ALA A 594 -19.40 -37.81 19.56
CA ALA A 594 -19.27 -37.91 21.01
C ALA A 594 -17.92 -37.60 21.66
N VAL A 595 -17.66 -36.30 21.92
CA VAL A 595 -17.30 -35.80 23.26
C VAL A 595 -17.80 -34.34 23.37
N TYR A 596 -18.38 -33.96 24.51
CA TYR A 596 -18.91 -32.63 24.91
C TYR A 596 -20.42 -32.38 24.69
N SER A 597 -21.21 -33.12 25.46
CA SER A 597 -22.55 -32.72 25.93
C SER A 597 -22.52 -32.50 27.45
N ASP A 598 -22.77 -31.26 27.90
CA ASP A 598 -22.94 -30.78 29.29
C ASP A 598 -23.29 -29.27 29.15
N GLU A 599 -24.55 -28.82 29.14
CA GLU A 599 -25.53 -28.66 30.23
C GLU A 599 -25.28 -27.45 31.18
N TYR A 600 -26.08 -26.38 30.99
CA TYR A 600 -26.32 -25.20 31.84
C TYR A 600 -25.26 -24.07 31.95
N ASP A 601 -25.67 -22.84 31.58
CA ASP A 601 -26.03 -21.80 32.58
C ASP A 601 -26.78 -20.61 31.94
N ASP A 602 -28.11 -20.61 32.05
CA ASP A 602 -29.03 -19.53 31.65
C ASP A 602 -29.24 -18.51 32.78
N THR A 603 -28.18 -18.18 33.54
CA THR A 603 -28.28 -17.26 34.67
C THR A 603 -27.61 -15.92 34.35
N TYR A 604 -28.37 -14.98 33.77
CA TYR A 604 -28.39 -13.56 34.17
C TYR A 604 -29.45 -12.81 33.35
N ASP A 605 -30.72 -13.12 33.61
CA ASP A 605 -31.85 -12.25 33.26
C ASP A 605 -32.64 -11.97 34.54
N SER A 606 -31.99 -11.26 35.47
CA SER A 606 -32.64 -10.60 36.61
C SER A 606 -31.69 -9.61 37.26
N ASP A 607 -31.68 -8.37 36.78
CA ASP A 607 -31.73 -7.23 37.69
C ASP A 607 -32.25 -5.99 36.96
N SER A 608 -33.52 -5.73 37.21
CA SER A 608 -34.20 -4.48 36.97
C SER A 608 -33.56 -3.36 37.78
N VAL A 609 -32.91 -2.41 37.13
CA VAL A 609 -32.65 -1.08 37.72
C VAL A 609 -33.21 -0.02 36.78
N THR A 610 -34.34 0.53 37.20
CA THR A 610 -34.96 1.75 36.68
C THR A 610 -33.97 2.93 36.68
N PRO A 611 -33.83 3.71 35.59
CA PRO A 611 -33.12 4.97 35.65
C PRO A 611 -34.04 6.08 36.17
N THR A 612 -33.59 6.76 37.23
CA THR A 612 -34.13 8.05 37.65
C THR A 612 -33.64 9.16 36.74
N ALA A 613 -34.55 10.09 36.47
CA ALA A 613 -34.44 11.19 35.53
C ALA A 613 -33.73 12.44 36.11
N ASP A 614 -33.33 13.30 35.17
CA ASP A 614 -33.08 14.74 35.23
C ASP A 614 -31.77 15.20 35.90
N VAL A 615 -30.94 16.10 35.34
CA VAL A 615 -31.20 17.33 34.55
C VAL A 615 -29.96 17.60 33.65
N ALA A 616 -30.14 17.75 32.32
CA ALA A 616 -29.95 18.97 31.48
C ALA A 616 -28.74 19.87 31.84
N ASP A 617 -27.90 20.33 30.92
CA ASP A 617 -28.21 20.98 29.65
C ASP A 617 -26.90 21.14 28.84
N ASP A 618 -26.87 20.80 27.54
CA ASP A 618 -26.20 21.65 26.55
C ASP A 618 -26.78 21.37 25.16
N ALA A 619 -27.73 22.22 24.78
CA ALA A 619 -28.32 22.27 23.46
C ALA A 619 -27.51 23.22 22.56
N ARG A 620 -27.23 22.82 21.31
CA ARG A 620 -27.61 23.56 20.08
C ARG A 620 -26.88 23.03 18.82
N ARG A 621 -27.33 21.90 18.29
CA ARG A 621 -27.69 21.74 16.85
C ARG A 621 -28.84 20.73 16.76
N PRO A 622 -29.97 21.05 16.10
CA PRO A 622 -31.16 20.23 16.16
C PRO A 622 -30.97 18.91 15.41
N PHE A 623 -31.26 17.80 16.09
CA PHE A 623 -31.37 16.46 15.50
C PHE A 623 -32.49 16.46 14.46
N VAL A 624 -32.12 16.39 13.18
CA VAL A 624 -33.07 16.27 12.07
C VAL A 624 -33.41 14.80 11.90
N THR A 625 -34.61 14.41 12.34
CA THR A 625 -35.14 13.07 12.08
C THR A 625 -35.28 12.88 10.57
N PRO A 626 -34.69 11.81 9.99
CA PRO A 626 -34.86 11.48 8.58
C PRO A 626 -36.34 11.38 8.23
N ARG A 627 -36.75 11.96 7.10
CA ARG A 627 -38.16 12.10 6.64
C ARG A 627 -38.96 10.78 6.59
N ALA A 628 -38.28 9.64 6.64
CA ALA A 628 -38.86 8.30 6.71
C ALA A 628 -39.31 7.86 8.12
N LEU A 629 -38.76 8.49 9.17
CA LEU A 629 -39.07 8.22 10.58
C LEU A 629 -39.97 9.30 11.20
N GLN A 630 -40.34 10.32 10.43
CA GLN A 630 -41.24 11.37 10.86
C GLN A 630 -42.68 10.84 10.89
N GLN A 631 -43.10 10.31 12.04
CA GLN A 631 -44.51 9.98 12.30
C GLN A 631 -45.31 11.29 12.35
N ARG A 632 -46.11 11.52 11.31
CA ARG A 632 -47.03 12.65 11.24
C ARG A 632 -48.24 12.38 12.15
N GLN A 633 -48.15 12.73 13.42
CA GLN A 633 -49.32 12.89 14.29
C GLN A 633 -50.21 13.99 13.71
N ARG A 634 -51.47 13.65 13.45
CA ARG A 634 -52.57 14.56 13.13
C ARG A 634 -53.50 14.50 14.32
N ASP A 635 -53.49 15.54 15.15
CA ASP A 635 -54.61 15.88 16.04
C ASP A 635 -55.18 17.21 15.51
N VAL A 636 -56.38 17.13 14.92
CA VAL A 636 -57.67 17.56 15.50
C VAL A 636 -57.70 19.07 15.71
N GLN A 637 -58.43 19.73 14.81
CA GLN A 637 -58.78 21.14 14.85
C GLN A 637 -60.25 21.22 15.31
N GLU A 638 -60.53 21.93 16.40
CA GLU A 638 -61.90 22.32 16.77
C GLU A 638 -62.34 23.56 15.98
N GLU A 639 -63.57 23.49 15.48
CA GLU A 639 -64.33 24.54 14.77
C GLU A 639 -65.23 25.34 15.73
N SER A 640 -65.45 26.62 15.40
CA SER A 640 -66.68 27.43 15.56
C SER A 640 -66.37 28.84 14.99
N GLU A 641 -67.10 29.52 14.11
CA GLU A 641 -68.47 29.46 13.53
C GLU A 641 -68.42 30.25 12.20
N ASP A 642 -69.08 29.77 11.13
CA ASP A 642 -70.20 30.50 10.47
C ASP A 642 -70.80 29.69 9.29
N GLU A 643 -72.14 29.65 9.30
CA GLU A 643 -73.13 28.94 8.47
C GLU A 643 -73.10 29.34 6.96
N SER A 644 -73.58 28.60 5.94
CA SER A 644 -74.29 27.32 5.74
C SER A 644 -74.44 27.08 4.22
N GLU A 645 -74.24 25.82 3.77
CA GLU A 645 -74.89 25.04 2.67
C GLU A 645 -74.96 25.61 1.21
N GLU A 646 -74.74 24.88 0.09
CA GLU A 646 -75.08 23.49 -0.30
C GLU A 646 -74.05 22.87 -1.31
N VAL A 647 -74.21 21.55 -1.53
CA VAL A 647 -73.30 20.51 -2.06
C VAL A 647 -73.57 20.14 -3.53
N GLU A 648 -72.53 19.74 -4.30
CA GLU A 648 -72.58 18.52 -5.15
C GLU A 648 -71.18 17.95 -5.48
N GLU A 649 -71.08 16.61 -5.44
CA GLU A 649 -69.88 15.75 -5.39
C GLU A 649 -69.34 15.29 -6.77
N GLU A 650 -68.04 14.98 -6.88
CA GLU A 650 -67.55 13.63 -7.25
C GLU A 650 -66.02 13.42 -7.11
N LYS A 651 -65.65 12.15 -6.88
CA LYS A 651 -64.39 11.59 -6.32
C LYS A 651 -63.30 11.24 -7.37
N PRO A 652 -62.03 11.07 -6.93
CA PRO A 652 -61.16 10.04 -7.50
C PRO A 652 -60.47 9.11 -6.48
N ARG A 653 -60.05 7.97 -7.02
CA ARG A 653 -59.70 6.68 -6.39
C ARG A 653 -58.23 6.56 -5.95
N GLU A 654 -58.03 5.66 -4.99
CA GLU A 654 -56.80 5.25 -4.32
C GLU A 654 -55.81 4.45 -5.21
N GLY A 655 -54.50 4.69 -5.00
CA GLY A 655 -53.37 3.97 -5.58
C GLY A 655 -52.54 3.22 -4.52
N ALA A 656 -52.00 2.08 -4.94
CA ALA A 656 -51.40 0.99 -4.15
C ALA A 656 -50.18 1.31 -3.26
N LYS A 657 -50.05 0.53 -2.18
CA LYS A 657 -48.98 0.53 -1.16
C LYS A 657 -47.67 -0.15 -1.60
N SER A 658 -46.58 0.33 -0.98
CA SER A 658 -45.16 -0.05 -1.04
C SER A 658 -44.86 -1.54 -0.80
N MET A 659 -43.71 -2.00 -1.31
CA MET A 659 -43.23 -3.39 -1.38
C MET A 659 -42.58 -3.86 -0.07
N ASP A 660 -43.10 -4.95 0.51
CA ASP A 660 -42.50 -5.70 1.64
C ASP A 660 -41.32 -6.55 1.17
N PHE A 661 -40.19 -6.47 1.86
CA PHE A 661 -38.91 -7.09 1.48
C PHE A 661 -38.76 -8.57 1.87
N CYS A 662 -39.69 -9.19 2.62
CA CYS A 662 -39.66 -10.64 2.83
C CYS A 662 -41.04 -11.19 3.21
N ARG A 663 -41.88 -11.53 2.21
CA ARG A 663 -43.20 -12.14 2.42
C ARG A 663 -43.14 -13.66 2.45
N ASN A 664 -43.97 -14.27 3.30
CA ASN A 664 -44.08 -15.71 3.49
C ASN A 664 -44.43 -16.43 2.14
N PRO A 665 -43.68 -17.45 1.70
CA PRO A 665 -43.86 -18.10 0.39
C PRO A 665 -45.23 -18.73 0.15
N GLU A 666 -45.93 -19.15 1.21
CA GLU A 666 -47.25 -19.78 1.09
C GLU A 666 -48.35 -18.78 0.73
N GLU A 667 -48.31 -17.57 1.28
CA GLU A 667 -49.27 -16.49 0.92
C GLU A 667 -49.09 -16.04 -0.53
N MET A 668 -47.85 -16.03 -1.03
CA MET A 668 -47.54 -15.76 -2.43
C MET A 668 -48.12 -16.82 -3.38
N ARG A 669 -48.17 -18.09 -2.94
CA ARG A 669 -48.75 -19.19 -3.71
C ARG A 669 -50.28 -19.10 -3.72
N ALA A 670 -50.90 -18.89 -2.56
CA ALA A 670 -52.35 -18.71 -2.42
C ALA A 670 -52.89 -17.51 -3.21
N ARG A 671 -52.18 -16.37 -3.18
CA ARG A 671 -52.57 -15.17 -3.94
C ARG A 671 -52.47 -15.36 -5.46
N ARG A 672 -51.52 -16.17 -5.91
CA ARG A 672 -51.33 -16.48 -7.34
C ARG A 672 -52.42 -17.42 -7.85
N GLU A 673 -52.85 -18.38 -7.05
CA GLU A 673 -53.97 -19.28 -7.34
C GLU A 673 -55.32 -18.55 -7.36
N ALA A 674 -55.56 -17.65 -6.39
CA ALA A 674 -56.73 -16.78 -6.35
C ALA A 674 -56.82 -15.85 -7.57
N ASN A 675 -55.70 -15.28 -8.02
CA ASN A 675 -55.64 -14.46 -9.23
C ASN A 675 -55.89 -15.25 -10.52
N MET A 676 -55.45 -16.51 -10.57
CA MET A 676 -55.72 -17.42 -11.69
C MET A 676 -57.20 -17.83 -11.74
N ALA A 677 -57.83 -18.07 -10.59
CA ALA A 677 -59.26 -18.35 -10.49
C ALA A 677 -60.12 -17.13 -10.89
N ALA A 678 -59.74 -15.92 -10.45
CA ALA A 678 -60.45 -14.69 -10.79
C ALA A 678 -60.40 -14.33 -12.30
N ARG A 679 -59.34 -14.74 -13.00
CA ARG A 679 -59.18 -14.53 -14.45
C ARG A 679 -59.98 -15.49 -15.33
N ARG A 680 -60.50 -16.60 -14.80
CA ARG A 680 -61.38 -17.52 -15.55
C ARG A 680 -62.85 -17.08 -15.60
N GLY A 681 -63.26 -16.07 -14.81
CA GLY A 681 -64.66 -15.67 -14.66
C GLY A 681 -65.15 -14.48 -15.51
N LYS A 682 -64.29 -13.78 -16.26
CA LYS A 682 -64.71 -12.64 -17.11
C LYS A 682 -64.17 -12.80 -18.52
N GLY A 683 -65.10 -13.01 -19.47
CA GLY A 683 -64.82 -13.13 -20.89
C GLY A 683 -64.08 -11.91 -21.44
N TYR A 684 -62.77 -12.02 -21.58
CA TYR A 684 -61.92 -11.07 -22.26
C TYR A 684 -61.37 -11.76 -23.51
N ARG A 685 -61.84 -11.34 -24.70
CA ARG A 685 -61.24 -11.77 -25.97
C ARG A 685 -59.83 -11.18 -26.06
N PRO A 686 -58.78 -11.99 -26.27
CA PRO A 686 -57.46 -11.45 -26.57
C PRO A 686 -57.49 -10.64 -27.88
N PRO A 687 -56.77 -9.52 -27.98
CA PRO A 687 -56.53 -8.89 -29.28
C PRO A 687 -55.71 -9.84 -30.16
N PRO A 688 -55.80 -9.74 -31.50
CA PRO A 688 -55.08 -10.63 -32.40
C PRO A 688 -53.56 -10.51 -32.18
N PRO A 689 -52.81 -11.61 -32.37
CA PRO A 689 -51.37 -11.61 -32.16
C PRO A 689 -50.69 -10.62 -33.11
N ARG A 690 -49.97 -9.64 -32.55
CA ARG A 690 -49.11 -8.75 -33.36
C ARG A 690 -47.84 -9.50 -33.73
N ASN A 691 -47.48 -9.46 -35.01
CA ASN A 691 -46.25 -10.06 -35.50
C ASN A 691 -45.06 -9.23 -35.01
N THR A 692 -44.21 -9.82 -34.17
CA THR A 692 -43.04 -9.17 -33.55
C THR A 692 -41.73 -9.56 -34.25
N ASP A 693 -41.84 -10.13 -35.45
CA ASP A 693 -40.67 -10.54 -36.21
C ASP A 693 -39.84 -9.33 -36.69
N VAL A 694 -38.53 -9.48 -36.56
CA VAL A 694 -37.47 -8.51 -36.92
C VAL A 694 -36.57 -9.05 -38.03
N VAL A 695 -36.85 -10.26 -38.52
CA VAL A 695 -36.17 -10.88 -39.65
C VAL A 695 -36.87 -10.45 -40.94
N GLY A 696 -36.17 -9.65 -41.75
CA GLY A 696 -36.66 -9.23 -43.07
C GLY A 696 -36.33 -10.25 -44.17
N LYS A 697 -36.89 -10.03 -45.36
CA LYS A 697 -36.56 -10.79 -46.57
C LYS A 697 -35.07 -10.59 -46.96
N GLN A 698 -34.54 -11.53 -47.75
CA GLN A 698 -33.16 -11.49 -48.24
C GLN A 698 -32.82 -10.19 -48.99
N ARG A 699 -31.53 -9.83 -49.00
CA ARG A 699 -31.01 -8.53 -49.45
C ARG A 699 -31.42 -8.27 -50.91
N GLY A 700 -32.04 -7.11 -51.17
CA GLY A 700 -32.41 -6.65 -52.52
C GLY A 700 -33.91 -6.60 -52.86
N GLN A 701 -34.81 -7.11 -52.00
CA GLN A 701 -36.27 -7.14 -52.31
C GLN A 701 -37.15 -6.12 -51.55
N GLY A 702 -36.55 -5.19 -50.79
CA GLY A 702 -37.31 -4.25 -49.95
C GLY A 702 -37.95 -4.93 -48.72
N GLN A 703 -38.08 -4.19 -47.61
CA GLN A 703 -38.64 -4.72 -46.36
C GLN A 703 -40.03 -4.16 -46.09
N GLU A 704 -40.89 -4.99 -45.47
CA GLU A 704 -42.22 -4.58 -45.06
C GLU A 704 -42.16 -3.56 -43.92
N LYS A 705 -43.06 -2.58 -43.96
CA LYS A 705 -43.08 -1.42 -43.04
C LYS A 705 -43.18 -1.82 -41.57
N GLU A 706 -43.82 -2.95 -41.27
CA GLU A 706 -43.99 -3.47 -39.91
C GLU A 706 -42.69 -4.04 -39.33
N VAL A 707 -41.88 -4.72 -40.15
CA VAL A 707 -40.55 -5.24 -39.77
C VAL A 707 -39.58 -4.10 -39.50
N LEU A 708 -39.63 -3.04 -40.32
CA LEU A 708 -38.85 -1.82 -40.10
C LEU A 708 -39.23 -1.13 -38.78
N GLN A 709 -40.53 -1.01 -38.47
CA GLN A 709 -41.00 -0.45 -37.20
C GLN A 709 -40.61 -1.32 -35.99
N ASN A 710 -40.61 -2.64 -36.12
CA ASN A 710 -40.18 -3.55 -35.07
C ASN A 710 -38.66 -3.46 -34.83
N ARG A 711 -37.85 -3.30 -35.89
CA ARG A 711 -36.40 -3.02 -35.77
C ARG A 711 -36.15 -1.69 -35.08
N ASP A 712 -36.89 -0.64 -35.47
CA ASP A 712 -36.74 0.70 -34.92
C ASP A 712 -37.09 0.75 -33.42
N LYS A 713 -38.14 0.03 -33.00
CA LYS A 713 -38.48 -0.14 -31.58
C LYS A 713 -37.42 -0.93 -30.81
N LYS A 714 -36.88 -2.01 -31.41
CA LYS A 714 -35.82 -2.81 -30.79
C LYS A 714 -34.53 -2.01 -30.58
N GLU A 715 -34.15 -1.19 -31.56
CA GLU A 715 -33.00 -0.28 -31.44
C GLU A 715 -33.25 0.82 -30.40
N LYS A 716 -34.44 1.43 -30.38
CA LYS A 716 -34.80 2.47 -29.39
C LYS A 716 -34.78 1.96 -27.94
N HIS A 717 -35.14 0.69 -27.70
CA HIS A 717 -35.20 0.10 -26.36
C HIS A 717 -33.95 -0.70 -25.95
N LYS A 718 -32.91 -0.75 -26.78
CA LYS A 718 -31.67 -1.47 -26.50
C LYS A 718 -30.74 -0.78 -25.47
N SER A 719 -31.03 0.47 -25.12
CA SER A 719 -30.13 1.35 -24.34
C SER A 719 -30.35 1.35 -22.82
N SER A 720 -31.14 0.43 -22.27
CA SER A 720 -31.30 0.34 -20.80
C SER A 720 -30.06 -0.20 -20.08
N ARG A 721 -29.05 -0.71 -20.79
CA ARG A 721 -27.77 -1.14 -20.22
C ARG A 721 -26.61 -0.76 -21.15
N GLY A 722 -25.84 0.25 -20.74
CA GLY A 722 -24.44 0.50 -21.14
C GLY A 722 -24.15 0.81 -22.62
N ASN A 723 -24.24 2.09 -23.02
CA ASN A 723 -23.34 2.79 -23.97
C ASN A 723 -23.99 4.07 -24.51
N HIS A 724 -23.74 5.22 -23.88
CA HIS A 724 -24.40 6.48 -24.24
C HIS A 724 -23.67 7.36 -25.28
N SER A 725 -22.43 7.06 -25.67
CA SER A 725 -21.66 7.95 -26.57
C SER A 725 -21.82 7.68 -28.09
N ARG A 726 -22.12 6.44 -28.51
CA ARG A 726 -22.19 6.12 -29.96
C ARG A 726 -23.44 6.65 -30.68
N ARG A 727 -24.50 7.00 -29.95
CA ARG A 727 -25.79 7.44 -30.53
C ARG A 727 -25.76 8.88 -31.04
N GLN A 728 -25.09 9.80 -30.35
CA GLN A 728 -24.97 11.20 -30.80
C GLN A 728 -24.17 11.28 -32.11
N GLY A 729 -23.06 10.56 -32.21
CA GLY A 729 -22.24 10.52 -33.43
C GLY A 729 -22.98 9.94 -34.65
N ALA A 730 -23.79 8.89 -34.47
CA ALA A 730 -24.55 8.30 -35.57
C ALA A 730 -25.75 9.16 -36.00
N GLN A 731 -26.40 9.87 -35.07
CA GLN A 731 -27.54 10.73 -35.35
C GLN A 731 -27.10 12.05 -36.03
N TRP A 732 -25.94 12.59 -35.62
CA TRP A 732 -25.30 13.74 -36.26
C TRP A 732 -24.87 13.46 -37.70
N LYS A 733 -24.29 12.28 -37.98
CA LYS A 733 -23.91 11.87 -39.34
C LYS A 733 -25.12 11.68 -40.27
N ARG A 734 -26.28 11.26 -39.73
CA ARG A 734 -27.53 11.15 -40.50
C ARG A 734 -28.20 12.49 -40.76
N SER A 735 -28.16 13.43 -39.82
CA SER A 735 -28.71 14.79 -40.04
C SER A 735 -27.91 15.60 -41.05
N GLN A 736 -26.64 15.23 -41.29
CA GLN A 736 -25.74 15.83 -42.28
C GLN A 736 -25.79 15.15 -43.66
N GLY A 737 -26.68 14.17 -43.88
CA GLY A 737 -26.88 13.55 -45.21
C GLY A 737 -25.72 12.65 -45.70
N MET A 738 -24.78 12.26 -44.82
CA MET A 738 -23.56 11.54 -45.19
C MET A 738 -23.71 10.00 -45.32
N MET A 739 -24.92 9.47 -45.45
CA MET A 739 -25.16 8.04 -45.72
C MET A 739 -26.22 7.88 -46.83
N PRO A 740 -26.00 7.02 -47.85
CA PRO A 740 -26.98 6.81 -48.91
C PRO A 740 -28.22 6.09 -48.39
N SER A 741 -29.38 6.47 -48.94
CA SER A 741 -30.72 5.92 -48.66
C SER A 741 -30.87 4.44 -48.97
#